data_AF-A0A812I1M1-F1
#
_entry.id   AF-A0A812I1M1-F1
#
_cell.length_a   1.000
_cell.length_b   1.000
_cell.length_c   1.000
_cell.angle_alpha   90.00
_cell.angle_beta   90.00
_cell.angle_gamma   90.00
#
_symmetry.space_group_name_H-M   'P 1'
#
loop_
_entity.id
_entity.type
_entity.pdbx_description
1 polymer ?
#
loop_
_entity_poly.entity_id
_entity_poly.type
_entity_poly.pdbx_seq_one_letter_code
_entity_poly.pdbx_strand_id
1 'polypeptide(L)'
;MRRVAAFLGLARAGSETDTSDTIQAVQAVQVVQAWQAALETCAAEVCTANQVEEDDAAAARCRQIPVASKFGGAGRTTQFGRNIWCAAMLGTGSTVDLFAGFGDTTALLSDALRRRPGPADRRLVTFELSRERLSTVRSRLAESQVAVRTLDQGSQQHWHQEMKQADRQRVTAFLVHGSTAQNLRAACKHVEDLGFLLLDPDVEMGYKDFADDWRVLEERQPRMVAVYNTNLPGGAGWVVNRLLALGGYVEVAQGINDGGAGELDVLHQVRAWSLLLRTSGAVLPAWRSSEGAPQATAEHQQPVLPFDEDTVKMTGLEAQAWVKEQLQKGYAWGNTTFRAVRGGEVLRIHREVGDVVPVEVQRPTDELLSPPKPETNLHHCFAETDPLAAARQLRTPCFLNCEGPHFEPAWDGFRKKVLLQAARSYPMDEEMIMEASAISHGIIENDEILIRGRSLFMARLRHEYTHDGHVEGFCLYGLAAAAFMRARQTLDMQPRTFEVRGRTIFAPTIGLRDLDTAFTLVSDSNSKGGVEFSFLENAGWAIALEDIVTNLEVQKADLGQSFRRHQPQGAKRPEPIGAAGQGLQQGRLDHLDSLRLFREAAQVRLCGIGDHLTATFDAVLIVQGSLELVAGNLPIQRDFLGRYCPKHTGQGHQCRQRCELLGWGCDQQDEADPVAEWLDGIIDPESLDELPWDLEERKRSLAHASAQDSRLQLADFVVCSHPTLLCIFMAEALSKPIFVHASSTLLYGVHCQDCNRAAWYTNLRHFGSSPLAQRYLELTRNLLLNSRNLIFMAEGRFLAEQVRHQVGVEVPWVPPLALYTPAGSWHGGQAASRRAVVLRSRFFVSLMGELLRSLLREIVSINFPNYPLEVVFLGMDNQFDEQWLSLQQLASFDAAILWPNDLHQRTFHEAYRMAIPLLVPDSACLFRAQRMSNWGYASYGASSVGLADGKPPSRHPFPPWWNLCHRGATFYILNGT
;
A
#
# COMPACT_ATOMS: atom_id res chain seq x y z
N MET A 1 21.97 -10.02 3.23
CA MET A 1 22.11 -11.22 2.37
C MET A 1 21.17 -11.26 1.16
N ARG A 2 19.83 -11.12 1.30
CA ARG A 2 18.89 -11.18 0.16
C ARG A 2 19.20 -10.18 -0.99
N ARG A 3 19.73 -8.99 -0.69
CA ARG A 3 20.12 -7.98 -1.71
C ARG A 3 21.43 -8.26 -2.44
N VAL A 4 22.42 -8.87 -1.77
CA VAL A 4 23.68 -9.34 -2.40
C VAL A 4 23.40 -10.50 -3.37
N ALA A 5 22.44 -11.37 -3.03
CA ALA A 5 21.97 -12.42 -3.92
C ALA A 5 21.25 -11.87 -5.17
N ALA A 6 20.51 -10.76 -5.05
CA ALA A 6 19.87 -10.09 -6.18
C ALA A 6 20.89 -9.44 -7.15
N PHE A 7 21.97 -8.86 -6.61
CA PHE A 7 23.08 -8.31 -7.42
C PHE A 7 23.79 -9.40 -8.24
N LEU A 8 24.01 -10.58 -7.64
CA LEU A 8 24.59 -11.75 -8.33
C LEU A 8 23.61 -12.42 -9.31
N GLY A 9 22.29 -12.27 -9.09
CA GLY A 9 21.25 -12.80 -9.98
C GLY A 9 21.13 -12.03 -11.30
N LEU A 10 21.36 -10.72 -11.29
CA LEU A 10 21.35 -9.88 -12.50
C LEU A 10 22.56 -10.13 -13.41
N ALA A 11 23.73 -10.47 -12.84
CA ALA A 11 24.94 -10.80 -13.61
C ALA A 11 24.84 -12.15 -14.37
N ARG A 12 23.91 -13.03 -14.00
CA ARG A 12 23.70 -14.35 -14.64
C ARG A 12 22.74 -14.32 -15.84
N ALA A 13 22.04 -13.23 -16.09
CA ALA A 13 20.96 -13.17 -17.08
C ALA A 13 21.38 -12.59 -18.46
N GLY A 14 22.65 -12.24 -18.67
CA GLY A 14 23.19 -11.76 -19.95
C GLY A 14 24.39 -12.59 -20.42
N SER A 15 24.50 -12.76 -21.74
CA SER A 15 25.53 -13.51 -22.50
C SER A 15 26.95 -13.53 -21.93
N GLU A 16 27.65 -14.67 -22.09
CA GLU A 16 29.11 -14.89 -21.95
C GLU A 16 29.87 -13.75 -21.23
N THR A 17 29.63 -13.61 -19.92
CA THR A 17 30.36 -12.63 -19.11
C THR A 17 31.79 -13.12 -18.88
N ASP A 18 32.73 -12.23 -19.15
CA ASP A 18 34.17 -12.41 -18.98
C ASP A 18 34.50 -12.91 -17.57
N THR A 19 35.34 -13.95 -17.46
CA THR A 19 35.75 -14.55 -16.17
C THR A 19 36.32 -13.55 -15.17
N SER A 20 36.82 -12.40 -15.66
CA SER A 20 37.26 -11.26 -14.86
C SER A 20 36.16 -10.68 -13.96
N ASP A 21 34.93 -10.53 -14.47
CA ASP A 21 33.84 -9.87 -13.73
C ASP A 21 33.33 -10.74 -12.57
N THR A 22 33.33 -12.06 -12.77
CA THR A 22 32.97 -13.02 -11.72
C THR A 22 34.01 -13.02 -10.59
N ILE A 23 35.31 -12.92 -10.92
CA ILE A 23 36.38 -12.85 -9.91
C ILE A 23 36.29 -11.54 -9.12
N GLN A 24 36.03 -10.40 -9.77
CA GLN A 24 35.85 -9.12 -9.10
C GLN A 24 34.62 -9.12 -8.17
N ALA A 25 33.51 -9.73 -8.60
CA ALA A 25 32.30 -9.86 -7.77
C ALA A 25 32.54 -10.71 -6.51
N VAL A 26 33.26 -11.83 -6.62
CA VAL A 26 33.60 -12.69 -5.48
C VAL A 26 34.52 -11.98 -4.49
N GLN A 27 35.54 -11.27 -4.99
CA GLN A 27 36.44 -10.47 -4.15
C GLN A 27 35.68 -9.36 -3.42
N ALA A 28 34.76 -8.66 -4.11
CA ALA A 28 33.93 -7.63 -3.49
C ALA A 28 33.09 -8.19 -2.33
N VAL A 29 32.47 -9.37 -2.50
CA VAL A 29 31.69 -10.02 -1.44
C VAL A 29 32.55 -10.38 -0.22
N GLN A 30 33.76 -10.92 -0.45
CA GLN A 30 34.68 -11.26 0.65
C GLN A 30 35.13 -10.02 1.42
N VAL A 31 35.43 -8.92 0.71
CA VAL A 31 35.83 -7.67 1.34
C VAL A 31 34.68 -7.06 2.15
N VAL A 32 33.45 -7.12 1.65
CA VAL A 32 32.25 -6.67 2.38
C VAL A 32 32.05 -7.46 3.68
N GLN A 33 32.13 -8.79 3.60
CA GLN A 33 31.97 -9.66 4.77
C GLN A 33 33.06 -9.41 5.80
N ALA A 34 34.31 -9.20 5.37
CA ALA A 34 35.42 -8.89 6.25
C ALA A 34 35.23 -7.54 6.96
N TRP A 35 34.76 -6.52 6.26
CA TRP A 35 34.43 -5.22 6.87
C TRP A 35 33.29 -5.31 7.86
N GLN A 36 32.21 -6.02 7.51
CA GLN A 36 31.08 -6.22 8.42
C GLN A 36 31.53 -6.93 9.71
N ALA A 37 32.27 -8.04 9.58
CA ALA A 37 32.78 -8.79 10.74
C ALA A 37 33.75 -7.96 11.59
N ALA A 38 34.64 -7.18 10.96
CA ALA A 38 35.58 -6.32 11.68
C ALA A 38 34.89 -5.19 12.45
N LEU A 39 33.87 -4.56 11.86
CA LEU A 39 33.09 -3.51 12.51
C LEU A 39 32.24 -4.07 13.66
N GLU A 40 31.58 -5.22 13.46
CA GLU A 40 30.79 -5.88 14.51
C GLU A 40 31.68 -6.31 15.69
N THR A 41 32.84 -6.91 15.41
CA THR A 41 33.80 -7.33 16.44
C THR A 41 34.33 -6.13 17.21
N CYS A 42 34.79 -5.09 16.50
CA CYS A 42 35.30 -3.88 17.13
C CYS A 42 34.22 -3.17 17.95
N ALA A 43 33.00 -3.03 17.42
CA ALA A 43 31.89 -2.40 18.15
C ALA A 43 31.55 -3.17 19.43
N ALA A 44 31.52 -4.50 19.39
CA ALA A 44 31.28 -5.33 20.58
C ALA A 44 32.38 -5.16 21.65
N GLU A 45 33.64 -4.97 21.26
CA GLU A 45 34.75 -4.70 22.18
C GLU A 45 34.69 -3.30 22.82
N VAL A 46 34.09 -2.32 22.12
CA VAL A 46 33.95 -0.94 22.60
C VAL A 46 32.87 -0.83 23.67
N CYS A 47 31.63 -1.25 23.35
CA CYS A 47 30.53 -1.32 24.29
C CYS A 47 29.34 -2.12 23.74
N THR A 48 28.56 -2.75 24.61
CA THR A 48 27.34 -3.48 24.25
C THR A 48 26.05 -2.68 24.47
N ALA A 49 26.11 -1.52 25.12
CA ALA A 49 24.95 -0.62 25.28
C ALA A 49 24.50 -0.06 23.91
N ASN A 50 23.23 0.37 23.78
CA ASN A 50 22.72 1.11 22.60
C ASN A 50 21.86 2.30 23.05
N GLN A 51 22.49 3.35 23.58
CA GLN A 51 21.84 4.56 24.12
C GLN A 51 22.53 5.80 23.55
N VAL A 52 21.80 6.87 23.23
CA VAL A 52 22.37 8.13 22.73
C VAL A 52 22.97 8.97 23.85
N GLU A 53 22.39 8.88 25.05
CA GLU A 53 22.91 9.56 26.22
C GLU A 53 23.96 8.70 26.92
N GLU A 54 25.13 9.29 27.14
CA GLU A 54 26.22 8.65 27.89
C GLU A 54 26.16 9.10 29.34
N ASP A 55 25.09 8.72 30.04
CA ASP A 55 24.98 8.94 31.48
C ASP A 55 26.00 8.08 32.27
N ASP A 56 26.11 8.31 33.58
CA ASP A 56 27.05 7.58 34.44
C ASP A 56 26.80 6.06 34.41
N ALA A 57 25.54 5.63 34.20
CA ALA A 57 25.17 4.23 34.11
C ALA A 57 25.60 3.58 32.79
N ALA A 58 25.46 4.29 31.67
CA ALA A 58 25.94 3.88 30.37
C ALA A 58 27.47 3.88 30.32
N ALA A 59 28.12 4.89 30.91
CA ALA A 59 29.57 4.96 31.06
C ALA A 59 30.13 3.79 31.88
N ALA A 60 29.47 3.40 32.98
CA ALA A 60 29.86 2.24 33.79
C ALA A 60 29.79 0.92 32.99
N ARG A 61 28.76 0.76 32.14
CA ARG A 61 28.58 -0.41 31.26
C ARG A 61 29.61 -0.47 30.14
N CYS A 62 30.16 0.67 29.73
CA CYS A 62 31.16 0.78 28.66
C CYS A 62 32.60 0.93 29.16
N ARG A 63 32.94 0.37 30.34
CA ARG A 63 34.30 0.42 30.95
C ARG A 63 34.84 1.84 31.16
N GLN A 64 33.99 2.75 31.63
CA GLN A 64 34.25 4.18 31.84
C GLN A 64 34.62 4.90 30.53
N ILE A 65 33.61 5.50 29.91
CA ILE A 65 33.79 6.37 28.75
C ILE A 65 34.50 7.64 29.23
N PRO A 66 35.69 7.97 28.69
CA PRO A 66 36.49 9.08 29.21
C PRO A 66 35.85 10.47 29.00
N VAL A 67 34.87 10.60 28.09
CA VAL A 67 34.15 11.85 27.83
C VAL A 67 32.69 11.51 27.52
N ALA A 68 31.78 11.85 28.44
CA ALA A 68 30.34 11.63 28.26
C ALA A 68 29.72 12.59 27.23
N SER A 69 28.97 12.03 26.28
CA SER A 69 28.02 12.74 25.41
C SER A 69 26.85 13.31 26.23
N LYS A 70 26.85 14.63 26.45
CA LYS A 70 25.81 15.33 27.25
C LYS A 70 24.66 15.90 26.43
N PHE A 71 24.79 15.95 25.10
CA PHE A 71 23.88 16.69 24.22
C PHE A 71 23.30 15.83 23.09
N GLY A 72 23.22 14.50 23.29
CA GLY A 72 22.46 13.62 22.39
C GLY A 72 23.13 13.32 21.05
N GLY A 73 24.45 13.39 20.94
CA GLY A 73 25.20 13.04 19.72
C GLY A 73 25.52 11.55 19.56
N ALA A 74 26.24 11.19 18.49
CA ALA A 74 26.72 9.83 18.23
C ALA A 74 27.79 9.37 19.25
N GLY A 75 27.38 9.00 20.46
CA GLY A 75 28.26 8.47 21.52
C GLY A 75 28.70 7.01 21.29
N ARG A 76 29.71 6.54 22.04
CA ARG A 76 30.18 5.14 22.11
C ARG A 76 29.09 4.17 22.57
N THR A 77 28.11 4.68 23.29
CA THR A 77 26.93 3.92 23.69
C THR A 77 26.00 3.67 22.51
N THR A 78 26.07 4.41 21.40
CA THR A 78 25.27 4.10 20.20
C THR A 78 26.01 3.15 19.26
N GLN A 79 25.27 2.28 18.57
CA GLN A 79 25.85 1.40 17.55
C GLN A 79 26.51 2.21 16.43
N PHE A 80 25.92 3.35 16.07
CA PHE A 80 26.49 4.26 15.08
C PHE A 80 27.83 4.86 15.51
N GLY A 81 27.89 5.43 16.72
CA GLY A 81 29.12 6.01 17.27
C GLY A 81 30.21 4.95 17.45
N ARG A 82 29.88 3.70 17.80
CA ARG A 82 30.87 2.61 17.79
C ARG A 82 31.41 2.31 16.41
N ASN A 83 30.58 2.30 15.39
CA ASN A 83 31.03 2.09 14.02
C ASN A 83 31.91 3.24 13.52
N ILE A 84 31.60 4.49 13.88
CA ILE A 84 32.46 5.65 13.60
C ILE A 84 33.79 5.53 14.34
N TRP A 85 33.76 5.18 15.62
CA TRP A 85 34.96 4.94 16.44
C TRP A 85 35.83 3.84 15.84
N CYS A 86 35.23 2.73 15.41
CA CYS A 86 35.92 1.62 14.80
C CYS A 86 36.51 1.98 13.44
N ALA A 87 35.77 2.70 12.59
CA ALA A 87 36.29 3.19 11.31
C ALA A 87 37.50 4.12 11.53
N ALA A 88 37.41 5.03 12.51
CA ALA A 88 38.50 5.91 12.88
C ALA A 88 39.69 5.15 13.50
N MET A 89 39.48 4.07 14.24
CA MET A 89 40.57 3.27 14.78
C MET A 89 41.25 2.42 13.69
N LEU A 90 40.48 1.80 12.80
CA LEU A 90 40.94 0.84 11.78
C LEU A 90 41.63 1.48 10.57
N GLY A 91 41.30 2.72 10.23
CA GLY A 91 41.88 3.34 9.03
C GLY A 91 43.30 3.89 9.24
N THR A 92 43.88 4.43 8.16
CA THR A 92 45.29 4.90 8.14
C THR A 92 45.37 6.39 7.79
N GLY A 93 46.13 7.16 8.58
CA GLY A 93 46.34 8.60 8.38
C GLY A 93 45.47 9.55 9.24
N SER A 94 45.21 10.77 8.76
CA SER A 94 44.58 11.84 9.55
C SER A 94 43.06 11.74 9.59
N THR A 95 42.43 12.07 10.72
CA THR A 95 40.97 12.25 10.82
C THR A 95 40.63 13.73 10.83
N VAL A 96 39.61 14.13 10.08
CA VAL A 96 39.11 15.50 10.00
C VAL A 96 37.65 15.52 10.44
N ASP A 97 37.31 16.42 11.37
CA ASP A 97 35.96 16.61 11.90
C ASP A 97 35.51 18.05 11.65
N LEU A 98 34.60 18.25 10.69
CA LEU A 98 34.07 19.56 10.35
C LEU A 98 32.77 19.83 11.09
N PHE A 99 32.72 20.97 11.78
CA PHE A 99 31.59 21.44 12.59
C PHE A 99 31.33 20.51 13.77
N ALA A 100 32.36 20.39 14.62
CA ALA A 100 32.38 19.56 15.81
C ALA A 100 31.18 19.74 16.76
N GLY A 101 30.43 20.83 16.64
CA GLY A 101 29.29 21.15 17.49
C GLY A 101 29.78 21.32 18.92
N PHE A 102 29.23 20.55 19.85
CA PHE A 102 29.70 20.54 21.24
C PHE A 102 30.92 19.63 21.48
N GLY A 103 31.42 18.95 20.44
CA GLY A 103 32.63 18.14 20.46
C GLY A 103 32.44 16.69 20.89
N ASP A 104 31.20 16.17 20.91
CA ASP A 104 30.91 14.77 21.25
C ASP A 104 31.56 13.82 20.23
N THR A 105 31.32 14.06 18.94
CA THR A 105 31.94 13.30 17.84
C THR A 105 33.46 13.46 17.84
N THR A 106 33.97 14.66 18.11
CA THR A 106 35.42 14.92 18.16
C THR A 106 36.11 14.15 19.30
N ALA A 107 35.48 14.08 20.47
CA ALA A 107 35.98 13.34 21.62
C ALA A 107 36.00 11.82 21.34
N LEU A 108 34.95 11.30 20.70
CA LEU A 108 34.85 9.93 20.24
C LEU A 108 36.02 9.56 19.31
N LEU A 109 36.28 10.38 18.29
CA LEU A 109 37.37 10.15 17.33
C LEU A 109 38.75 10.26 17.97
N SER A 110 38.93 11.21 18.88
CA SER A 110 40.18 11.38 19.61
C SER A 110 40.51 10.15 20.46
N ASP A 111 39.51 9.57 21.14
CA ASP A 111 39.71 8.31 21.86
C ASP A 111 40.07 7.14 20.93
N ALA A 112 39.40 7.02 19.78
CA ALA A 112 39.71 5.99 18.78
C ALA A 112 41.17 6.08 18.31
N LEU A 113 41.61 7.28 17.94
CA LEU A 113 42.98 7.54 17.48
C LEU A 113 44.01 7.29 18.56
N ARG A 114 43.71 7.62 19.82
CA ARG A 114 44.62 7.32 20.95
C ARG A 114 44.90 5.83 21.08
N ARG A 115 43.94 4.97 20.76
CA ARG A 115 44.08 3.50 20.82
C ARG A 115 44.67 2.89 19.55
N ARG A 116 44.80 3.65 18.47
CA ARG A 116 45.43 3.19 17.22
C ARG A 116 46.91 2.85 17.47
N PRO A 117 47.43 1.69 17.00
CA PRO A 117 48.84 1.34 17.15
C PRO A 117 49.74 2.28 16.34
N GLY A 118 50.79 2.81 16.97
CA GLY A 118 51.78 3.70 16.34
C GLY A 118 51.49 5.21 16.55
N PRO A 119 52.50 6.04 16.86
CA PRO A 119 52.32 7.47 17.14
C PRO A 119 52.22 8.36 15.88
N ALA A 120 52.73 7.90 14.73
CA ALA A 120 52.78 8.71 13.50
C ALA A 120 51.41 8.92 12.83
N ASP A 121 50.39 8.13 13.23
CA ASP A 121 49.07 8.11 12.60
C ASP A 121 47.95 8.63 13.53
N ARG A 122 48.26 9.39 14.57
CA ARG A 122 47.30 9.90 15.58
C ARG A 122 47.04 11.40 15.45
N ARG A 123 46.55 11.84 14.30
CA ARG A 123 46.22 13.25 14.05
C ARG A 123 44.72 13.45 13.88
N LEU A 124 44.16 14.38 14.65
CA LEU A 124 42.77 14.83 14.54
C LEU A 124 42.76 16.32 14.22
N VAL A 125 42.16 16.70 13.11
CA VAL A 125 41.94 18.10 12.75
C VAL A 125 40.45 18.38 12.94
N THR A 126 40.10 19.35 13.77
CA THR A 126 38.70 19.68 14.03
C THR A 126 38.44 21.16 13.74
N PHE A 127 37.28 21.44 13.16
CA PHE A 127 36.85 22.78 12.77
C PHE A 127 35.50 23.08 13.40
N GLU A 128 35.32 24.32 13.88
CA GLU A 128 34.04 24.79 14.41
C GLU A 128 33.84 26.26 14.05
N LEU A 129 32.63 26.62 13.64
CA LEU A 129 32.28 27.99 13.25
C LEU A 129 32.16 28.90 14.48
N SER A 130 31.56 28.37 15.55
CA SER A 130 31.35 29.13 16.77
C SER A 130 32.59 29.10 17.66
N ARG A 131 33.14 30.28 17.98
CA ARG A 131 34.26 30.41 18.93
C ARG A 131 33.95 29.84 20.31
N GLU A 132 32.70 29.96 20.75
CA GLU A 132 32.23 29.41 22.01
C GLU A 132 32.25 27.87 21.98
N ARG A 133 31.66 27.26 20.95
CA ARG A 133 31.70 25.81 20.74
C ARG A 133 33.13 25.29 20.58
N LEU A 134 33.98 26.02 19.87
CA LEU A 134 35.40 25.70 19.73
C LEU A 134 36.13 25.68 21.08
N SER A 135 35.78 26.58 22.00
CA SER A 135 36.33 26.56 23.37
C SER A 135 35.89 25.32 24.14
N THR A 136 34.64 24.88 23.97
CA THR A 136 34.10 23.64 24.54
C THR A 136 34.83 22.41 24.00
N VAL A 137 35.02 22.33 22.68
CA VAL A 137 35.80 21.27 22.01
C VAL A 137 37.24 21.23 22.56
N ARG A 138 37.91 22.39 22.67
CA ARG A 138 39.26 22.49 23.25
C ARG A 138 39.32 22.00 24.69
N SER A 139 38.36 22.42 25.52
CA SER A 139 38.31 22.00 26.92
C SER A 139 38.12 20.49 27.05
N ARG A 140 37.27 19.89 26.21
CA ARG A 140 37.02 18.43 26.20
C ARG A 140 38.22 17.63 25.71
N LEU A 141 39.01 18.20 24.81
CA LEU A 141 40.18 17.54 24.22
C LEU A 141 41.51 17.87 24.91
N ALA A 142 41.50 18.72 25.94
CA ALA A 142 42.71 19.17 26.64
C ALA A 142 43.55 18.02 27.22
N GLU A 143 42.89 16.91 27.58
CA GLU A 143 43.52 15.70 28.12
C GLU A 143 43.77 14.63 27.05
N SER A 144 43.34 14.87 25.81
CA SER A 144 43.55 13.92 24.74
C SER A 144 45.02 13.97 24.29
N GLN A 145 45.72 12.85 24.39
CA GLN A 145 47.10 12.70 23.90
C GLN A 145 47.21 12.73 22.35
N VAL A 146 46.17 13.22 21.67
CA VAL A 146 46.06 13.33 20.22
C VAL A 146 46.40 14.76 19.84
N ALA A 147 47.16 14.93 18.76
CA ALA A 147 47.45 16.27 18.24
C ALA A 147 46.16 16.85 17.63
N VAL A 148 45.43 17.65 18.42
CA VAL A 148 44.20 18.32 18.01
C VAL A 148 44.52 19.74 17.54
N ARG A 149 44.22 20.06 16.27
CA ARG A 149 44.23 21.44 15.77
C ARG A 149 42.79 21.94 15.63
N THR A 150 42.54 23.11 16.19
CA THR A 150 41.22 23.76 16.28
C THR A 150 41.28 25.09 15.53
N LEU A 151 40.53 25.21 14.44
CA LEU A 151 40.55 26.35 13.52
C LEU A 151 39.23 27.13 13.60
N ASP A 152 39.30 28.47 13.54
CA ASP A 152 38.12 29.36 13.52
C ASP A 152 37.72 29.79 12.09
N GLN A 153 36.47 30.23 11.90
CA GLN A 153 35.92 30.63 10.60
C GLN A 153 36.71 31.77 9.90
N GLY A 154 37.29 32.70 10.68
CA GLY A 154 38.09 33.81 10.15
C GLY A 154 39.40 33.37 9.48
N SER A 155 39.75 32.10 9.61
CA SER A 155 41.03 31.52 9.20
C SER A 155 40.90 30.58 7.98
N GLN A 156 39.94 30.80 7.06
CA GLN A 156 39.80 29.98 5.84
C GLN A 156 41.13 29.78 5.09
N GLN A 157 42.00 30.80 5.04
CA GLN A 157 43.35 30.68 4.46
C GLN A 157 44.26 29.72 5.23
N HIS A 158 44.25 29.74 6.56
CA HIS A 158 45.00 28.77 7.37
C HIS A 158 44.42 27.37 7.24
N TRP A 159 43.10 27.24 7.12
CA TRP A 159 42.46 25.95 6.87
C TRP A 159 42.89 25.35 5.53
N HIS A 160 42.95 26.14 4.45
CA HIS A 160 43.52 25.67 3.18
C HIS A 160 44.99 25.27 3.31
N GLN A 161 45.79 25.98 4.12
CA GLN A 161 47.19 25.63 4.36
C GLN A 161 47.32 24.34 5.19
N GLU A 162 46.49 24.14 6.20
CA GLU A 162 46.45 22.92 7.02
C GLU A 162 45.99 21.71 6.21
N MET A 163 44.95 21.86 5.39
CA MET A 163 44.49 20.80 4.49
C MET A 163 45.57 20.45 3.46
N LYS A 164 46.28 21.44 2.90
CA LYS A 164 47.46 21.20 2.02
C LYS A 164 48.63 20.51 2.73
N GLN A 165 48.81 20.75 4.03
CA GLN A 165 49.83 20.05 4.84
C GLN A 165 49.37 18.64 5.21
N ALA A 166 48.08 18.45 5.44
CA ALA A 166 47.45 17.15 5.66
C ALA A 166 47.43 16.30 4.38
N ASP A 167 47.30 16.90 3.19
CA ASP A 167 47.30 16.27 1.84
C ASP A 167 48.54 15.37 1.59
N ARG A 168 49.66 15.62 2.28
CA ARG A 168 50.85 14.75 2.23
C ARG A 168 50.66 13.42 2.99
N GLN A 169 49.56 13.24 3.70
CA GLN A 169 49.20 12.07 4.48
C GLN A 169 47.76 11.65 4.13
N ARG A 170 47.50 10.35 3.99
CA ARG A 170 46.15 9.84 3.67
C ARG A 170 45.13 10.33 4.71
N VAL A 171 43.93 10.75 4.30
CA VAL A 171 42.86 11.13 5.23
C VAL A 171 41.99 9.90 5.49
N THR A 172 42.01 9.43 6.73
CA THR A 172 41.27 8.24 7.15
C THR A 172 39.77 8.48 7.18
N ALA A 173 39.35 9.56 7.83
CA ALA A 173 37.96 9.81 8.15
C ALA A 173 37.70 11.31 8.08
N PHE A 174 36.56 11.66 7.49
CA PHE A 174 36.12 13.01 7.25
C PHE A 174 34.68 13.11 7.72
N LEU A 175 34.40 13.93 8.72
CA LEU A 175 33.06 14.06 9.26
C LEU A 175 32.50 15.43 8.90
N VAL A 176 31.26 15.44 8.42
CA VAL A 176 30.58 16.64 7.97
C VAL A 176 29.23 16.71 8.65
N HIS A 177 29.11 17.64 9.58
CA HIS A 177 27.84 18.03 10.18
C HIS A 177 27.42 19.36 9.55
N GLY A 178 26.24 19.47 8.95
CA GLY A 178 25.69 20.80 8.69
C GLY A 178 26.44 21.70 7.67
N SER A 179 27.21 21.17 6.71
CA SER A 179 28.09 21.99 5.87
C SER A 179 27.40 22.65 4.67
N THR A 180 27.95 23.79 4.23
CA THR A 180 27.73 24.31 2.88
C THR A 180 28.71 23.66 1.90
N ALA A 181 28.26 23.33 0.69
CA ALA A 181 29.07 22.69 -0.36
C ALA A 181 30.40 23.38 -0.67
N GLN A 182 30.49 24.68 -0.41
CA GLN A 182 31.73 25.45 -0.54
C GLN A 182 32.87 24.91 0.34
N ASN A 183 32.58 24.55 1.60
CA ASN A 183 33.58 24.05 2.54
C ASN A 183 33.97 22.61 2.21
N LEU A 184 32.98 21.78 1.86
CA LEU A 184 33.24 20.40 1.46
C LEU A 184 34.07 20.33 0.16
N ARG A 185 33.72 21.10 -0.88
CA ARG A 185 34.50 21.19 -2.13
C ARG A 185 35.94 21.61 -1.87
N ALA A 186 36.11 22.61 -1.01
CA ALA A 186 37.42 23.15 -0.71
C ALA A 186 38.28 22.15 0.10
N ALA A 187 37.66 21.32 0.94
CA ALA A 187 38.34 20.27 1.69
C ALA A 187 38.75 19.14 0.75
N CYS A 188 37.81 18.67 -0.06
CA CYS A 188 38.02 17.59 -1.02
C CYS A 188 38.98 17.97 -2.15
N LYS A 189 39.20 19.26 -2.44
CA LYS A 189 40.20 19.72 -3.42
C LYS A 189 41.63 19.35 -3.04
N HIS A 190 41.89 19.13 -1.74
CA HIS A 190 43.22 18.88 -1.17
C HIS A 190 43.31 17.51 -0.50
N VAL A 191 42.48 16.55 -0.91
CA VAL A 191 42.52 15.18 -0.41
C VAL A 191 42.41 14.25 -1.62
N GLU A 192 43.52 13.61 -1.98
CA GLU A 192 43.55 12.66 -3.11
C GLU A 192 42.79 11.36 -2.82
N ASP A 193 42.74 10.93 -1.55
CA ASP A 193 42.17 9.64 -1.13
C ASP A 193 41.30 9.80 0.12
N LEU A 194 39.98 9.89 -0.08
CA LEU A 194 38.99 10.06 0.98
C LEU A 194 38.54 8.68 1.50
N GLY A 195 39.07 8.27 2.65
CA GLY A 195 38.80 6.97 3.26
C GLY A 195 37.34 6.80 3.71
N PHE A 196 36.96 7.45 4.79
CA PHE A 196 35.63 7.38 5.38
C PHE A 196 34.99 8.76 5.42
N LEU A 197 33.71 8.84 5.10
CA LEU A 197 32.93 10.07 5.15
C LEU A 197 31.68 9.86 6.00
N LEU A 198 31.40 10.75 6.95
CA LEU A 198 30.12 10.80 7.65
C LEU A 198 29.28 11.97 7.13
N LEU A 199 28.04 11.67 6.77
CA LEU A 199 26.99 12.62 6.48
C LEU A 199 25.96 12.58 7.59
N ASP A 200 25.88 13.67 8.34
CA ASP A 200 24.83 13.92 9.30
C ASP A 200 24.11 15.20 8.88
N PRO A 201 23.07 15.11 8.02
CA PRO A 201 22.29 16.28 7.69
C PRO A 201 21.61 16.79 8.97
N ASP A 202 21.81 18.07 9.26
CA ASP A 202 20.98 18.75 10.24
C ASP A 202 19.53 18.69 9.73
N VAL A 203 18.57 18.45 10.62
CA VAL A 203 17.14 18.43 10.28
C VAL A 203 16.66 19.80 9.81
N GLU A 204 17.39 20.85 10.19
CA GLU A 204 17.16 22.22 9.73
C GLU A 204 17.93 22.57 8.43
N MET A 205 18.79 21.68 7.92
CA MET A 205 19.51 21.91 6.67
C MET A 205 18.53 21.91 5.50
N GLY A 206 18.51 22.99 4.73
CA GLY A 206 17.76 23.06 3.49
C GLY A 206 18.23 21.98 2.51
N TYR A 207 17.29 21.30 1.85
CA TYR A 207 17.57 20.23 0.89
C TYR A 207 18.60 20.62 -0.18
N LYS A 208 18.61 21.90 -0.61
CA LYS A 208 19.58 22.43 -1.57
C LYS A 208 21.03 22.37 -1.07
N ASP A 209 21.28 22.77 0.17
CA ASP A 209 22.63 22.75 0.74
C ASP A 209 23.12 21.31 0.87
N PHE A 210 22.22 20.41 1.27
CA PHE A 210 22.50 18.98 1.33
C PHE A 210 22.75 18.36 -0.06
N ALA A 211 21.98 18.75 -1.07
CA ALA A 211 22.16 18.28 -2.46
C ALA A 211 23.47 18.79 -3.08
N ASP A 212 23.89 20.02 -2.75
CA ASP A 212 25.17 20.55 -3.22
C ASP A 212 26.36 19.90 -2.48
N ASP A 213 26.23 19.59 -1.19
CA ASP A 213 27.19 18.76 -0.45
C ASP A 213 27.30 17.37 -1.10
N TRP A 214 26.18 16.74 -1.43
CA TRP A 214 26.10 15.46 -2.11
C TRP A 214 26.85 15.43 -3.46
N ARG A 215 26.71 16.46 -4.30
CA ARG A 215 27.41 16.52 -5.61
C ARG A 215 28.91 16.39 -5.46
N VAL A 216 29.48 16.95 -4.38
CA VAL A 216 30.92 16.80 -4.08
C VAL A 216 31.28 15.34 -3.81
N LEU A 217 30.38 14.57 -3.22
CA LEU A 217 30.60 13.17 -2.86
C LEU A 217 30.51 12.25 -4.06
N GLU A 218 29.55 12.50 -4.95
CA GLU A 218 29.42 11.78 -6.21
C GLU A 218 30.67 11.98 -7.09
N GLU A 219 31.27 13.17 -7.07
CA GLU A 219 32.54 13.48 -7.75
C GLU A 219 33.76 12.82 -7.09
N ARG A 220 33.81 12.78 -5.76
CA ARG A 220 34.99 12.33 -5.00
C ARG A 220 35.01 10.86 -4.67
N GLN A 221 33.85 10.23 -4.65
CA GLN A 221 33.65 8.79 -4.49
C GLN A 221 34.43 8.19 -3.30
N PRO A 222 34.17 8.65 -2.06
CA PRO A 222 34.83 8.15 -0.83
C PRO A 222 34.74 6.62 -0.72
N ARG A 223 35.72 5.98 -0.05
CA ARG A 223 35.71 4.52 0.10
C ARG A 223 34.60 4.04 1.01
N MET A 224 34.24 4.80 2.04
CA MET A 224 33.12 4.50 2.93
C MET A 224 32.28 5.74 3.16
N VAL A 225 30.96 5.58 3.22
CA VAL A 225 29.99 6.65 3.52
C VAL A 225 29.05 6.19 4.62
N ALA A 226 29.10 6.83 5.78
CA ALA A 226 28.07 6.73 6.80
C ALA A 226 27.03 7.82 6.56
N VAL A 227 25.76 7.46 6.58
CA VAL A 227 24.62 8.37 6.40
C VAL A 227 23.74 8.25 7.64
N TYR A 228 23.59 9.35 8.36
CA TYR A 228 22.71 9.46 9.53
C TYR A 228 21.33 10.02 9.14
N ASN A 229 20.34 9.86 10.01
CA ASN A 229 18.96 10.33 9.81
C ASN A 229 18.30 9.84 8.51
N THR A 230 18.50 8.55 8.15
CA THR A 230 18.02 7.99 6.86
C THR A 230 16.51 7.80 6.78
N ASN A 231 15.81 7.85 7.91
CA ASN A 231 14.36 7.67 8.01
C ASN A 231 13.56 8.97 8.24
N LEU A 232 14.22 10.11 8.43
CA LEU A 232 13.52 11.37 8.67
C LEU A 232 12.95 11.93 7.35
N PRO A 233 11.74 12.52 7.35
CA PRO A 233 11.22 13.26 6.20
C PRO A 233 12.18 14.38 5.78
N GLY A 234 12.57 14.42 4.50
CA GLY A 234 13.60 15.35 4.02
C GLY A 234 15.05 14.97 4.40
N GLY A 235 15.25 13.89 5.18
CA GLY A 235 16.55 13.39 5.58
C GLY A 235 17.32 12.66 4.48
N ALA A 236 18.50 12.12 4.82
CA ALA A 236 19.46 11.60 3.85
C ALA A 236 19.17 10.18 3.32
N GLY A 237 17.99 9.61 3.57
CA GLY A 237 17.65 8.26 3.08
C GLY A 237 17.77 8.11 1.56
N TRP A 238 17.48 9.17 0.81
CA TRP A 238 17.62 9.18 -0.65
C TRP A 238 19.08 9.03 -1.11
N VAL A 239 20.05 9.50 -0.32
CA VAL A 239 21.50 9.37 -0.62
C VAL A 239 21.93 7.91 -0.60
N VAL A 240 21.43 7.13 0.37
CA VAL A 240 21.69 5.69 0.45
C VAL A 240 21.18 5.00 -0.82
N ASN A 241 19.93 5.26 -1.20
CA ASN A 241 19.33 4.69 -2.40
C ASN A 241 20.09 5.08 -3.67
N ARG A 242 20.55 6.34 -3.75
CA ARG A 242 21.31 6.84 -4.89
C ARG A 242 22.68 6.18 -5.02
N LEU A 243 23.45 6.08 -3.93
CA LEU A 243 24.76 5.41 -3.93
C LEU A 243 24.64 3.94 -4.33
N LEU A 244 23.60 3.26 -3.86
CA LEU A 244 23.31 1.88 -4.25
C LEU A 244 22.92 1.79 -5.74
N ALA A 245 22.13 2.73 -6.24
CA ALA A 245 21.69 2.76 -7.64
C ALA A 245 22.80 3.10 -8.64
N LEU A 246 23.80 3.91 -8.25
CA LEU A 246 24.93 4.28 -9.11
C LEU A 246 25.84 3.10 -9.45
N GLY A 247 25.76 1.99 -8.70
CA GLY A 247 26.61 0.82 -8.91
C GLY A 247 28.06 1.10 -8.50
N GLY A 248 28.47 0.57 -7.36
CA GLY A 248 29.83 0.79 -6.83
C GLY A 248 29.87 0.91 -5.31
N TYR A 249 28.72 1.15 -4.67
CA TYR A 249 28.57 1.09 -3.22
C TYR A 249 27.68 -0.09 -2.81
N VAL A 250 27.95 -0.63 -1.63
CA VAL A 250 27.17 -1.68 -0.99
C VAL A 250 26.97 -1.31 0.47
N GLU A 251 25.75 -1.53 0.97
CA GLU A 251 25.44 -1.29 2.38
C GLU A 251 26.01 -2.44 3.22
N VAL A 252 26.95 -2.11 4.11
CA VAL A 252 27.68 -3.09 4.96
C VAL A 252 27.16 -3.13 6.39
N ALA A 253 26.52 -2.05 6.84
CA ALA A 253 25.82 -2.01 8.11
C ALA A 253 24.67 -1.00 8.04
N GLN A 254 23.62 -1.23 8.82
CA GLN A 254 22.54 -0.28 9.07
C GLN A 254 22.05 -0.48 10.49
N GLY A 255 21.41 0.53 11.06
CA GLY A 255 20.88 0.43 12.40
C GLY A 255 20.02 1.62 12.78
N ILE A 256 19.62 1.62 14.04
CA ILE A 256 18.74 2.61 14.64
C ILE A 256 19.31 2.98 16.01
N ASN A 257 19.32 4.27 16.33
CA ASN A 257 19.56 4.77 17.68
C ASN A 257 18.33 5.53 18.19
N ASP A 258 18.21 5.65 19.51
CA ASP A 258 17.31 6.59 20.18
C ASP A 258 17.70 8.05 19.84
N GLY A 259 16.77 9.00 19.90
CA GLY A 259 17.03 10.40 19.54
C GLY A 259 17.60 11.27 20.66
N GLY A 260 17.83 10.72 21.86
CA GLY A 260 18.20 11.46 23.08
C GLY A 260 17.01 11.99 23.89
N ALA A 261 17.23 12.34 25.16
CA ALA A 261 16.20 12.88 26.06
C ALA A 261 16.05 14.38 25.81
N GLY A 262 15.08 14.74 24.98
CA GLY A 262 14.78 16.13 24.65
C GLY A 262 13.98 16.30 23.36
N GLU A 263 14.04 15.30 22.48
CA GLU A 263 13.27 15.28 21.23
C GLU A 263 11.80 14.93 21.53
N LEU A 264 10.91 15.92 21.37
CA LEU A 264 9.48 15.76 21.60
C LEU A 264 8.77 15.06 20.43
N ASP A 265 9.33 15.15 19.22
CA ASP A 265 8.78 14.50 18.03
C ASP A 265 9.27 13.06 17.92
N VAL A 266 8.30 12.15 17.82
CA VAL A 266 8.51 10.72 17.82
C VAL A 266 9.16 10.17 16.54
N LEU A 267 9.24 10.96 15.47
CA LEU A 267 10.10 10.65 14.32
C LEU A 267 11.57 10.92 14.64
N HIS A 268 11.86 12.01 15.37
CA HIS A 268 13.21 12.41 15.78
C HIS A 268 13.79 11.54 16.90
N GLN A 269 12.92 10.86 17.67
CA GLN A 269 13.29 9.88 18.70
C GLN A 269 13.85 8.56 18.16
N VAL A 270 13.74 8.29 16.85
CA VAL A 270 14.22 7.07 16.22
C VAL A 270 15.06 7.46 15.01
N ARG A 271 16.38 7.49 15.15
CA ARG A 271 17.29 7.91 14.08
C ARG A 271 17.91 6.69 13.42
N ALA A 272 17.53 6.43 12.17
CA ALA A 272 18.09 5.37 11.36
C ALA A 272 19.39 5.83 10.68
N TRP A 273 20.28 4.89 10.42
CA TRP A 273 21.57 5.15 9.78
C TRP A 273 21.99 3.98 8.90
N SER A 274 22.77 4.30 7.87
CA SER A 274 23.34 3.33 6.93
C SER A 274 24.83 3.58 6.76
N LEU A 275 25.60 2.51 6.60
CA LEU A 275 27.02 2.53 6.30
C LEU A 275 27.25 1.81 4.98
N LEU A 276 27.78 2.55 4.00
CA LEU A 276 28.06 2.06 2.67
C LEU A 276 29.58 1.95 2.46
N LEU A 277 30.00 0.87 1.80
CA LEU A 277 31.37 0.62 1.36
C LEU A 277 31.42 0.65 -0.15
N ARG A 278 32.40 1.35 -0.71
CA ARG A 278 32.71 1.32 -2.13
C ARG A 278 33.46 0.04 -2.46
N THR A 279 32.95 -0.76 -3.40
CA THR A 279 33.54 -2.05 -3.73
C THR A 279 34.87 -1.91 -4.49
N SER A 280 35.01 -0.89 -5.32
CA SER A 280 36.25 -0.60 -6.04
C SER A 280 37.30 0.02 -5.11
N GLY A 281 38.42 -0.68 -4.89
CA GLY A 281 39.54 -0.19 -4.08
C GLY A 281 39.42 -0.44 -2.57
N ALA A 282 38.45 -1.23 -2.13
CA ALA A 282 38.34 -1.63 -0.73
C ALA A 282 39.47 -2.59 -0.35
N VAL A 283 40.22 -2.24 0.69
CA VAL A 283 41.28 -3.07 1.27
C VAL A 283 40.71 -3.81 2.47
N LEU A 284 41.14 -5.07 2.68
CA LEU A 284 40.75 -5.84 3.87
C LEU A 284 41.16 -5.09 5.16
N PRO A 285 40.28 -5.01 6.16
CA PRO A 285 40.63 -4.38 7.43
C PRO A 285 41.76 -5.17 8.11
N ALA A 286 42.78 -4.48 8.61
CA ALA A 286 43.94 -5.10 9.28
C ALA A 286 43.64 -5.55 10.72
N TRP A 287 42.37 -5.65 11.11
CA TRP A 287 41.97 -5.97 12.48
C TRP A 287 42.33 -7.42 12.82
N ARG A 288 43.14 -7.60 13.86
CA ARG A 288 43.34 -8.88 14.55
C ARG A 288 42.75 -8.70 15.93
N SER A 289 41.72 -9.46 16.29
CA SER A 289 41.17 -9.42 17.66
C SER A 289 42.31 -9.63 18.63
N SER A 290 42.36 -8.87 19.73
CA SER A 290 43.37 -9.09 20.76
C SER A 290 43.33 -10.56 21.21
N GLU A 291 44.38 -11.33 20.91
CA GLU A 291 44.54 -12.71 21.36
C GLU A 291 44.43 -12.73 22.89
N GLY A 292 43.28 -13.15 23.43
CA GLY A 292 43.04 -13.25 24.87
C GLY A 292 41.70 -12.77 25.41
N ALA A 293 40.77 -12.27 24.59
CA ALA A 293 39.40 -12.05 25.07
C ALA A 293 38.72 -13.41 25.31
N PRO A 294 38.24 -13.73 26.54
CA PRO A 294 37.54 -14.98 26.80
C PRO A 294 36.30 -15.03 25.92
N GLN A 295 36.18 -16.08 25.10
CA GLN A 295 34.97 -16.38 24.35
C GLN A 295 33.81 -16.42 25.35
N ALA A 296 32.92 -15.42 25.26
CA ALA A 296 31.64 -15.49 25.96
C ALA A 296 30.95 -16.77 25.49
N THR A 297 30.79 -17.72 26.40
CA THR A 297 30.02 -18.93 26.16
C THR A 297 28.63 -18.48 25.72
N ALA A 298 28.25 -18.84 24.50
CA ALA A 298 26.94 -18.57 23.92
C ALA A 298 25.89 -19.40 24.68
N GLU A 299 25.50 -18.93 25.87
CA GLU A 299 24.27 -19.36 26.51
C GLU A 299 23.10 -18.77 25.73
N HIS A 300 22.43 -19.64 24.98
CA HIS A 300 21.04 -19.51 24.50
C HIS A 300 20.65 -18.09 24.09
N GLN A 301 21.23 -17.58 23.00
CA GLN A 301 20.47 -16.69 22.14
C GLN A 301 19.37 -17.54 21.50
N GLN A 302 18.21 -17.59 22.16
CA GLN A 302 17.00 -18.06 21.50
C GLN A 302 16.86 -17.28 20.19
N PRO A 303 16.64 -17.95 19.06
CA PRO A 303 16.52 -17.27 17.79
C PRO A 303 15.42 -16.23 17.92
N VAL A 304 15.73 -14.99 17.52
CA VAL A 304 14.73 -13.96 17.26
C VAL A 304 13.79 -14.57 16.23
N LEU A 305 12.63 -15.05 16.67
CA LEU A 305 11.57 -15.46 15.76
C LEU A 305 11.22 -14.20 14.96
N PRO A 306 11.38 -14.19 13.63
CA PRO A 306 10.98 -13.05 12.84
C PRO A 306 9.48 -12.84 13.08
N PHE A 307 9.13 -11.64 13.54
CA PHE A 307 7.75 -11.23 13.70
C PHE A 307 7.07 -11.29 12.33
N ASP A 308 6.08 -12.17 12.22
CA ASP A 308 5.19 -12.25 11.08
C ASP A 308 3.95 -11.43 11.44
N GLU A 309 3.83 -10.24 10.84
CA GLU A 309 2.73 -9.29 11.05
C GLU A 309 1.35 -9.94 10.82
N ASP A 310 1.29 -11.07 10.11
CA ASP A 310 0.05 -11.77 9.75
C ASP A 310 -0.44 -12.80 10.80
N THR A 311 0.34 -13.17 11.83
CA THR A 311 0.01 -14.33 12.69
C THR A 311 -0.61 -14.05 14.06
N VAL A 312 -0.73 -12.79 14.51
CA VAL A 312 -1.36 -12.49 15.82
C VAL A 312 -2.43 -11.40 15.70
N LYS A 313 -3.70 -11.83 15.67
CA LYS A 313 -4.87 -10.95 15.73
C LYS A 313 -5.13 -10.57 17.18
N MET A 314 -4.73 -9.38 17.59
CA MET A 314 -4.98 -8.85 18.94
C MET A 314 -5.77 -7.55 18.85
N THR A 315 -6.75 -7.37 19.74
CA THR A 315 -7.30 -6.05 20.02
C THR A 315 -6.20 -5.14 20.57
N GLY A 316 -6.46 -3.83 20.60
CA GLY A 316 -5.45 -2.90 21.10
C GLY A 316 -4.98 -3.19 22.54
N LEU A 317 -5.90 -3.60 23.40
CA LEU A 317 -5.64 -3.97 24.79
C LEU A 317 -4.91 -5.32 24.93
N GLU A 318 -5.22 -6.30 24.06
CA GLU A 318 -4.54 -7.59 24.05
C GLU A 318 -3.11 -7.46 23.52
N ALA A 319 -2.90 -6.64 22.48
CA ALA A 319 -1.56 -6.31 21.97
C ALA A 319 -0.74 -5.67 23.09
N GLN A 320 -1.34 -4.74 23.85
CA GLN A 320 -0.71 -4.15 25.03
C GLN A 320 -0.34 -5.21 26.09
N ALA A 321 -1.27 -6.10 26.45
CA ALA A 321 -1.05 -7.12 27.47
C ALA A 321 0.04 -8.13 27.08
N TRP A 322 0.00 -8.61 25.83
CA TRP A 322 0.97 -9.56 25.30
C TRP A 322 2.35 -8.93 25.13
N VAL A 323 2.45 -7.68 24.66
CA VAL A 323 3.75 -7.00 24.60
C VAL A 323 4.32 -6.78 25.99
N LYS A 324 3.49 -6.46 26.98
CA LYS A 324 3.91 -6.38 28.39
C LYS A 324 4.45 -7.73 28.90
N GLU A 325 3.81 -8.84 28.52
CA GLU A 325 4.28 -10.21 28.82
C GLU A 325 5.62 -10.53 28.13
N GLN A 326 5.80 -10.15 26.85
CA GLN A 326 7.06 -10.38 26.13
C GLN A 326 8.23 -9.54 26.68
N LEU A 327 7.95 -8.29 27.07
CA LEU A 327 8.94 -7.44 27.74
C LEU A 327 9.35 -8.03 29.09
N GLN A 328 8.41 -8.61 29.85
CA GLN A 328 8.70 -9.32 31.10
C GLN A 328 9.50 -10.62 30.89
N LYS A 329 9.33 -11.29 29.74
CA LYS A 329 10.12 -12.46 29.33
C LYS A 329 11.53 -12.12 28.82
N GLY A 330 11.91 -10.85 28.79
CA GLY A 330 13.27 -10.40 28.44
C GLY A 330 13.53 -10.26 26.94
N TYR A 331 12.48 -10.31 26.09
CA TYR A 331 12.64 -10.05 24.66
C TYR A 331 12.93 -8.56 24.40
N ALA A 332 13.94 -8.28 23.57
CA ALA A 332 14.30 -6.91 23.18
C ALA A 332 13.49 -6.47 21.95
N TRP A 333 12.77 -5.34 22.06
CA TRP A 333 11.94 -4.78 21.00
C TRP A 333 12.43 -3.37 20.61
N GLY A 334 12.29 -3.01 19.33
CA GLY A 334 12.43 -1.64 18.82
C GLY A 334 11.08 -0.89 18.82
N ASN A 335 11.09 0.42 18.60
CA ASN A 335 9.85 1.21 18.45
C ASN A 335 9.11 0.78 17.17
N THR A 336 8.16 -0.12 17.30
CA THR A 336 7.26 -0.53 16.21
C THR A 336 5.91 0.15 16.40
N THR A 337 5.37 0.75 15.35
CA THR A 337 4.00 1.27 15.34
C THR A 337 3.07 0.13 14.98
N PHE A 338 2.18 -0.24 15.89
CA PHE A 338 1.22 -1.32 15.64
C PHE A 338 -0.01 -0.70 15.02
N ARG A 339 -0.46 -1.23 13.89
CA ARG A 339 -1.83 -1.02 13.46
C ARG A 339 -2.63 -2.17 14.03
N ALA A 340 -3.50 -1.90 15.00
CA ALA A 340 -4.45 -2.91 15.42
C ALA A 340 -5.28 -3.31 14.19
N VAL A 341 -5.27 -4.60 13.86
CA VAL A 341 -5.93 -5.14 12.65
C VAL A 341 -7.46 -4.89 12.71
N ARG A 342 -8.01 -4.69 13.92
CA ARG A 342 -9.40 -4.33 14.17
C ARG A 342 -9.50 -2.88 14.69
N GLY A 343 -10.30 -2.05 14.01
CA GLY A 343 -10.66 -0.69 14.46
C GLY A 343 -9.77 0.45 13.95
N GLY A 344 -8.64 0.17 13.29
CA GLY A 344 -7.76 1.20 12.74
C GLY A 344 -6.98 2.01 13.79
N GLU A 345 -7.08 1.65 15.07
CA GLU A 345 -6.27 2.26 16.13
C GLU A 345 -4.79 1.90 15.92
N VAL A 346 -3.98 2.94 15.86
CA VAL A 346 -2.53 2.80 15.77
C VAL A 346 -2.01 2.89 17.20
N LEU A 347 -1.48 1.79 17.72
CA LEU A 347 -0.91 1.75 19.06
C LEU A 347 0.59 1.92 18.99
N ARG A 348 1.11 2.79 19.85
CA ARG A 348 2.54 2.96 20.03
C ARG A 348 2.92 2.50 21.43
N ILE A 349 3.92 1.61 21.49
CA ILE A 349 4.36 1.03 22.75
C ILE A 349 5.64 1.76 23.20
N HIS A 350 5.56 2.42 24.35
CA HIS A 350 6.69 3.09 24.98
C HIS A 350 7.48 2.12 25.86
N ARG A 351 8.80 2.05 25.64
CA ARG A 351 9.69 1.11 26.32
C ARG A 351 9.90 1.41 27.81
N GLU A 352 9.60 2.63 28.27
CA GLU A 352 9.99 3.09 29.61
C GLU A 352 8.85 3.21 30.63
N VAL A 353 7.58 3.18 30.21
CA VAL A 353 6.44 3.40 31.12
C VAL A 353 5.52 2.18 31.22
N GLY A 354 5.57 1.25 30.24
CA GLY A 354 4.61 0.14 30.17
C GLY A 354 3.19 0.59 29.79
N ASP A 355 3.02 1.86 29.45
CA ASP A 355 1.78 2.45 28.94
C ASP A 355 1.76 2.42 27.41
N VAL A 356 0.64 1.98 26.88
CA VAL A 356 0.35 1.98 25.44
C VAL A 356 -0.55 3.17 25.18
N VAL A 357 -0.10 4.06 24.29
CA VAL A 357 -0.81 5.30 23.97
C VAL A 357 -1.41 5.16 22.56
N PRO A 358 -2.73 5.36 22.39
CA PRO A 358 -3.34 5.42 21.06
C PRO A 358 -2.81 6.65 20.31
N VAL A 359 -2.31 6.44 19.09
CA VAL A 359 -1.98 7.52 18.17
C VAL A 359 -3.30 8.00 17.55
N GLU A 360 -3.86 9.08 18.09
CA GLU A 360 -4.86 9.84 17.37
C GLU A 360 -4.20 10.44 16.13
N VAL A 361 -4.48 9.87 14.95
CA VAL A 361 -4.42 10.65 13.71
C VAL A 361 -5.34 11.84 13.96
N GLN A 362 -4.82 13.07 14.01
CA GLN A 362 -5.64 14.27 14.16
C GLN A 362 -6.74 14.20 13.10
N ARG A 363 -7.94 13.86 13.55
CA ARG A 363 -9.12 13.87 12.70
C ARG A 363 -9.36 15.32 12.30
N PRO A 364 -9.85 15.60 11.09
CA PRO A 364 -10.44 16.89 10.81
C PRO A 364 -11.44 17.17 11.94
N THR A 365 -11.26 18.26 12.68
CA THR A 365 -12.23 18.68 13.69
C THR A 365 -13.60 18.87 13.04
N ASP A 366 -14.70 18.80 13.79
CA ASP A 366 -16.04 19.05 13.23
C ASP A 366 -16.15 20.42 12.51
N GLU A 367 -15.28 21.38 12.85
CA GLU A 367 -15.10 22.65 12.14
C GLU A 367 -14.50 22.49 10.72
N LEU A 368 -13.60 21.54 10.49
CA LEU A 368 -13.04 21.22 9.16
C LEU A 368 -13.98 20.35 8.31
N LEU A 369 -14.89 19.61 8.95
CA LEU A 369 -15.95 18.84 8.28
C LEU A 369 -17.17 19.70 7.94
N SER A 370 -17.27 20.89 8.52
CA SER A 370 -18.29 21.86 8.15
C SER A 370 -17.99 22.39 6.75
N PRO A 371 -18.93 22.30 5.79
CA PRO A 371 -18.69 22.77 4.43
C PRO A 371 -18.22 24.23 4.45
N PRO A 372 -17.16 24.59 3.70
CA PRO A 372 -16.71 25.97 3.63
C PRO A 372 -17.86 26.84 3.18
N LYS A 373 -18.09 27.96 3.87
CA LYS A 373 -19.14 28.90 3.47
C LYS A 373 -18.81 29.41 2.06
N PRO A 374 -19.81 29.66 1.19
CA PRO A 374 -19.58 30.18 -0.17
C PRO A 374 -18.70 31.45 -0.20
N GLU A 375 -18.73 32.21 0.90
CA GLU A 375 -17.98 33.45 1.10
C GLU A 375 -16.48 33.23 1.35
N THR A 376 -16.09 32.07 1.89
CA THR A 376 -14.70 31.78 2.29
C THR A 376 -13.88 31.08 1.21
N ASN A 377 -14.46 30.68 0.09
CA ASN A 377 -13.71 30.00 -0.97
C ASN A 377 -14.05 30.58 -2.35
N LEU A 378 -13.36 31.65 -2.74
CA LEU A 378 -13.52 32.31 -4.04
C LEU A 378 -12.92 31.51 -5.22
N HIS A 379 -12.37 30.32 -4.96
CA HIS A 379 -11.60 29.52 -5.93
C HIS A 379 -12.41 28.32 -6.41
N HIS A 380 -13.49 28.60 -7.15
CA HIS A 380 -14.29 27.57 -7.80
C HIS A 380 -14.22 27.76 -9.31
N CYS A 381 -13.85 26.70 -10.01
CA CYS A 381 -13.66 26.74 -11.45
C CYS A 381 -14.78 25.96 -12.13
N PHE A 382 -15.23 26.45 -13.28
CA PHE A 382 -16.11 25.70 -14.15
C PHE A 382 -15.26 24.81 -15.04
N ALA A 383 -15.69 23.57 -15.26
CA ALA A 383 -15.10 22.74 -16.31
C ALA A 383 -15.57 23.21 -17.70
N GLU A 384 -15.28 24.46 -18.08
CA GLU A 384 -15.82 25.13 -19.28
C GLU A 384 -15.52 24.36 -20.57
N THR A 385 -14.44 23.58 -20.57
CA THR A 385 -13.99 22.80 -21.73
C THR A 385 -14.37 21.33 -21.70
N ASP A 386 -15.17 20.90 -20.72
CA ASP A 386 -15.67 19.54 -20.74
C ASP A 386 -16.56 19.34 -22.00
N PRO A 387 -16.36 18.29 -22.79
CA PRO A 387 -17.23 17.99 -23.94
C PRO A 387 -18.68 17.73 -23.54
N LEU A 388 -18.96 17.34 -22.28
CA LEU A 388 -20.28 17.10 -21.74
C LEU A 388 -20.92 18.41 -21.25
N ALA A 389 -22.03 18.80 -21.86
CA ALA A 389 -22.75 20.03 -21.51
C ALA A 389 -23.15 20.13 -20.02
N ALA A 390 -23.43 18.99 -19.38
CA ALA A 390 -23.76 18.92 -17.96
C ALA A 390 -22.55 19.21 -17.05
N ALA A 391 -21.35 18.77 -17.43
CA ALA A 391 -20.13 19.02 -16.66
C ALA A 391 -19.72 20.50 -16.65
N ARG A 392 -20.10 21.27 -17.68
CA ARG A 392 -19.91 22.74 -17.72
C ARG A 392 -20.75 23.50 -16.70
N GLN A 393 -21.81 22.89 -16.17
CA GLN A 393 -22.70 23.53 -15.20
C GLN A 393 -22.30 23.26 -13.75
N LEU A 394 -21.47 22.23 -13.52
CA LEU A 394 -20.97 21.88 -12.21
C LEU A 394 -19.64 22.57 -11.95
N ARG A 395 -19.55 23.22 -10.80
CA ARG A 395 -18.29 23.78 -10.30
C ARG A 395 -17.48 22.67 -9.62
N THR A 396 -16.18 22.64 -9.88
CA THR A 396 -15.23 21.74 -9.22
C THR A 396 -14.13 22.55 -8.51
N PRO A 397 -13.44 21.97 -7.52
CA PRO A 397 -12.24 22.59 -6.96
C PRO A 397 -11.22 22.90 -8.06
N CYS A 398 -10.71 24.13 -8.08
CA CYS A 398 -9.86 24.63 -9.15
C CYS A 398 -8.55 23.84 -9.27
N PHE A 399 -8.01 23.34 -8.15
CA PHE A 399 -6.78 22.56 -8.12
C PHE A 399 -6.84 21.22 -8.89
N LEU A 400 -8.03 20.65 -9.12
CA LEU A 400 -8.17 19.44 -9.94
C LEU A 400 -7.94 19.73 -11.44
N ASN A 401 -8.39 20.89 -11.88
CA ASN A 401 -8.35 21.34 -13.26
C ASN A 401 -7.13 22.21 -13.57
N CYS A 402 -6.40 22.62 -12.53
CA CYS A 402 -5.30 23.59 -12.57
C CYS A 402 -5.72 24.92 -13.18
N GLU A 403 -6.90 25.40 -12.76
CA GLU A 403 -7.51 26.65 -13.20
C GLU A 403 -7.53 27.68 -12.08
N GLY A 404 -7.75 28.94 -12.43
CA GLY A 404 -7.90 30.02 -11.45
C GLY A 404 -6.61 30.79 -11.17
N PRO A 405 -6.67 31.81 -10.29
CA PRO A 405 -5.64 32.84 -10.18
C PRO A 405 -4.30 32.35 -9.60
N HIS A 406 -4.29 31.18 -8.97
CA HIS A 406 -3.09 30.57 -8.37
C HIS A 406 -2.35 29.63 -9.32
N PHE A 407 -2.90 29.37 -10.51
CA PHE A 407 -2.28 28.53 -11.52
C PHE A 407 -1.85 29.37 -12.72
N GLU A 408 -0.72 29.01 -13.32
CA GLU A 408 -0.30 29.66 -14.56
C GLU A 408 -1.31 29.40 -15.69
N PRO A 409 -1.69 30.43 -16.48
CA PRO A 409 -2.61 30.25 -17.61
C PRO A 409 -2.16 29.21 -18.65
N ALA A 410 -0.87 28.90 -18.69
CA ALA A 410 -0.30 27.84 -19.51
C ALA A 410 -0.89 26.46 -19.20
N TRP A 411 -1.29 26.19 -17.95
CA TRP A 411 -1.90 24.92 -17.57
C TRP A 411 -3.24 24.68 -18.26
N ASP A 412 -4.12 25.67 -18.24
CA ASP A 412 -5.43 25.61 -18.90
C ASP A 412 -5.27 25.50 -20.42
N GLY A 413 -4.39 26.32 -21.01
CA GLY A 413 -4.05 26.24 -22.45
C GLY A 413 -3.56 24.85 -22.86
N PHE A 414 -2.62 24.30 -22.09
CA PHE A 414 -2.07 22.97 -22.31
C PHE A 414 -3.12 21.88 -22.17
N ARG A 415 -3.96 21.91 -21.12
CA ARG A 415 -5.04 20.94 -20.92
C ARG A 415 -5.99 20.89 -22.10
N LYS A 416 -6.42 22.05 -22.61
CA LYS A 416 -7.30 22.17 -23.78
C LYS A 416 -6.67 21.53 -25.03
N LYS A 417 -5.37 21.76 -25.25
CA LYS A 417 -4.61 21.11 -26.34
C LYS A 417 -4.53 19.60 -26.15
N VAL A 418 -4.25 19.11 -24.94
CA VAL A 418 -4.22 17.67 -24.60
C VAL A 418 -5.56 17.00 -24.90
N LEU A 419 -6.69 17.63 -24.54
CA LEU A 419 -8.03 17.12 -24.85
C LEU A 419 -8.28 17.00 -26.36
N LEU A 420 -7.91 18.03 -27.13
CA LEU A 420 -8.04 18.01 -28.60
C LEU A 420 -7.14 16.93 -29.23
N GLN A 421 -5.95 16.73 -28.68
CA GLN A 421 -5.00 15.71 -29.11
C GLN A 421 -5.52 14.30 -28.80
N ALA A 422 -6.06 14.07 -27.61
CA ALA A 422 -6.67 12.80 -27.23
C ALA A 422 -7.85 12.42 -28.14
N ALA A 423 -8.67 13.39 -28.53
CA ALA A 423 -9.76 13.18 -29.49
C ALA A 423 -9.25 12.71 -30.87
N ARG A 424 -8.01 13.06 -31.23
CA ARG A 424 -7.33 12.65 -32.47
C ARG A 424 -6.38 11.46 -32.28
N SER A 425 -6.41 10.81 -31.12
CA SER A 425 -5.49 9.72 -30.75
C SER A 425 -4.01 10.14 -30.68
N TYR A 426 -3.76 11.35 -30.20
CA TYR A 426 -2.44 11.90 -29.91
C TYR A 426 -1.47 11.86 -31.12
N PRO A 427 -1.81 12.50 -32.26
CA PRO A 427 -0.86 12.64 -33.37
C PRO A 427 0.43 13.35 -32.93
N MET A 428 1.49 13.18 -33.73
CA MET A 428 2.74 13.90 -33.49
C MET A 428 2.49 15.42 -33.57
N ASP A 429 2.94 16.17 -32.56
CA ASP A 429 2.77 17.61 -32.47
C ASP A 429 3.98 18.24 -31.77
N GLU A 430 4.88 18.83 -32.58
CA GLU A 430 6.13 19.42 -32.10
C GLU A 430 5.89 20.62 -31.16
N GLU A 431 4.84 21.40 -31.39
CA GLU A 431 4.50 22.53 -30.52
C GLU A 431 4.08 22.02 -29.14
N MET A 432 3.29 20.96 -29.10
CA MET A 432 2.86 20.32 -27.87
C MET A 432 4.04 19.70 -27.10
N ILE A 433 5.04 19.15 -27.78
CA ILE A 433 6.27 18.66 -27.13
C ILE A 433 7.02 19.81 -26.48
N MET A 434 7.18 20.93 -27.19
CA MET A 434 7.85 22.11 -26.64
C MET A 434 7.11 22.66 -25.43
N GLU A 435 5.78 22.72 -25.48
CA GLU A 435 4.94 23.18 -24.37
C GLU A 435 4.99 22.21 -23.17
N ALA A 436 4.84 20.91 -23.41
CA ALA A 436 4.98 19.89 -22.37
C ALA A 436 6.40 19.88 -21.77
N SER A 437 7.42 20.15 -22.58
CA SER A 437 8.81 20.31 -22.11
C SER A 437 8.98 21.57 -21.28
N ALA A 438 8.47 22.71 -21.72
CA ALA A 438 8.53 23.96 -20.95
C ALA A 438 7.85 23.82 -19.58
N ILE A 439 6.66 23.20 -19.56
CA ILE A 439 5.88 22.91 -18.36
C ILE A 439 6.62 21.96 -17.42
N SER A 440 7.24 20.90 -17.97
CA SER A 440 7.85 19.86 -17.15
C SER A 440 9.32 20.14 -16.77
N HIS A 441 10.04 20.97 -17.51
CA HIS A 441 11.49 21.19 -17.33
C HIS A 441 11.83 21.77 -15.96
N GLY A 442 11.03 22.74 -15.47
CA GLY A 442 11.25 23.34 -14.15
C GLY A 442 10.92 22.43 -12.98
N ILE A 443 10.03 21.45 -13.19
CA ILE A 443 9.43 20.66 -12.10
C ILE A 443 10.00 19.25 -12.06
N ILE A 444 10.20 18.58 -13.20
CA ILE A 444 10.78 17.21 -13.26
C ILE A 444 12.28 17.21 -12.95
N GLU A 445 13.00 18.29 -13.27
CA GLU A 445 14.42 18.39 -12.91
C GLU A 445 14.64 18.77 -11.44
N ASN A 446 13.56 19.11 -10.73
CA ASN A 446 13.59 19.50 -9.33
C ASN A 446 12.69 18.59 -8.48
N ASP A 447 13.28 17.46 -8.03
CA ASP A 447 12.63 16.49 -7.14
C ASP A 447 11.99 17.16 -5.90
N GLU A 448 12.52 18.32 -5.44
CA GLU A 448 11.98 19.11 -4.34
C GLU A 448 10.56 19.63 -4.63
N ILE A 449 10.34 20.19 -5.82
CA ILE A 449 9.03 20.75 -6.21
C ILE A 449 8.02 19.62 -6.38
N LEU A 450 8.44 18.48 -6.92
CA LEU A 450 7.60 17.30 -7.06
C LEU A 450 7.16 16.76 -5.69
N ILE A 451 8.09 16.55 -4.77
CA ILE A 451 7.80 16.02 -3.43
C ILE A 451 6.95 17.02 -2.64
N ARG A 452 7.34 18.30 -2.63
CA ARG A 452 6.62 19.35 -1.92
C ARG A 452 5.22 19.55 -2.48
N GLY A 453 5.09 19.72 -3.79
CA GLY A 453 3.81 19.91 -4.45
C GLY A 453 2.86 18.73 -4.26
N ARG A 454 3.37 17.50 -4.30
CA ARG A 454 2.59 16.29 -4.01
C ARG A 454 2.13 16.22 -2.56
N SER A 455 2.99 16.59 -1.61
CA SER A 455 2.61 16.69 -0.19
C SER A 455 1.52 17.75 0.03
N LEU A 456 1.67 18.93 -0.59
CA LEU A 456 0.67 20.01 -0.52
C LEU A 456 -0.67 19.61 -1.17
N PHE A 457 -0.63 18.89 -2.29
CA PHE A 457 -1.81 18.33 -2.93
C PHE A 457 -2.53 17.31 -2.04
N MET A 458 -1.79 16.42 -1.39
CA MET A 458 -2.35 15.46 -0.44
C MET A 458 -2.97 16.15 0.77
N ALA A 459 -2.27 17.12 1.35
CA ALA A 459 -2.77 17.93 2.45
C ALA A 459 -4.06 18.67 2.06
N ARG A 460 -4.10 19.24 0.85
CA ARG A 460 -5.31 19.88 0.30
C ARG A 460 -6.48 18.90 0.12
N LEU A 461 -6.22 17.69 -0.39
CA LEU A 461 -7.25 16.65 -0.50
C LEU A 461 -7.78 16.20 0.87
N ARG A 462 -6.90 16.12 1.88
CA ARG A 462 -7.28 15.85 3.27
C ARG A 462 -7.95 17.03 3.98
N HIS A 463 -8.15 18.14 3.27
CA HIS A 463 -8.72 19.37 3.81
C HIS A 463 -7.89 19.97 4.96
N GLU A 464 -6.59 19.66 5.04
CA GLU A 464 -5.66 20.35 5.95
C GLU A 464 -5.50 21.83 5.55
N TYR A 465 -5.78 22.13 4.27
CA TYR A 465 -5.85 23.47 3.72
C TYR A 465 -7.22 23.72 3.08
N THR A 466 -7.79 24.89 3.34
CA THR A 466 -9.09 25.31 2.79
C THR A 466 -8.98 26.04 1.45
N HIS A 467 -7.78 26.54 1.10
CA HIS A 467 -7.57 27.36 -0.10
C HIS A 467 -6.60 26.71 -1.09
N ASP A 468 -6.92 26.81 -2.38
CA ASP A 468 -6.11 26.26 -3.47
C ASP A 468 -4.75 26.96 -3.63
N GLY A 469 -4.59 28.18 -3.11
CA GLY A 469 -3.29 28.88 -3.10
C GLY A 469 -2.18 28.11 -2.36
N HIS A 470 -2.53 27.19 -1.46
CA HIS A 470 -1.58 26.36 -0.73
C HIS A 470 -0.92 25.28 -1.59
N VAL A 471 -1.45 24.98 -2.79
CA VAL A 471 -0.75 24.10 -3.73
C VAL A 471 0.35 24.84 -4.49
N GLU A 472 0.49 26.17 -4.33
CA GLU A 472 1.56 26.98 -4.93
C GLU A 472 1.69 26.79 -6.45
N GLY A 473 0.55 26.65 -7.14
CA GLY A 473 0.50 26.42 -8.59
C GLY A 473 0.87 24.99 -9.02
N PHE A 474 1.12 24.08 -8.08
CA PHE A 474 1.39 22.67 -8.37
C PHE A 474 0.17 22.00 -9.00
N CYS A 475 0.35 21.58 -10.25
CA CYS A 475 -0.68 20.92 -11.03
C CYS A 475 -0.36 19.43 -11.22
N LEU A 476 -0.88 18.57 -10.34
CA LEU A 476 -0.58 17.13 -10.37
C LEU A 476 -0.87 16.50 -11.74
N TYR A 477 -2.08 16.69 -12.23
CA TYR A 477 -2.54 16.10 -13.48
C TYR A 477 -1.91 16.73 -14.71
N GLY A 478 -1.63 18.04 -14.67
CA GLY A 478 -0.92 18.70 -15.76
C GLY A 478 0.52 18.24 -15.88
N LEU A 479 1.21 17.99 -14.77
CA LEU A 479 2.57 17.42 -14.79
C LEU A 479 2.57 15.99 -15.31
N ALA A 480 1.64 15.16 -14.84
CA ALA A 480 1.47 13.80 -15.34
C ALA A 480 1.16 13.80 -16.84
N ALA A 481 0.31 14.73 -17.29
CA ALA A 481 -0.01 14.92 -18.69
C ALA A 481 1.19 15.37 -19.52
N ALA A 482 1.97 16.33 -19.03
CA ALA A 482 3.16 16.82 -19.71
C ALA A 482 4.22 15.71 -19.85
N ALA A 483 4.47 14.95 -18.79
CA ALA A 483 5.37 13.80 -18.80
C ALA A 483 4.89 12.72 -19.80
N PHE A 484 3.60 12.36 -19.75
CA PHE A 484 3.01 11.41 -20.68
C PHE A 484 3.13 11.86 -22.15
N MET A 485 2.81 13.13 -22.44
CA MET A 485 2.89 13.66 -23.81
C MET A 485 4.34 13.69 -24.32
N ARG A 486 5.31 14.06 -23.48
CA ARG A 486 6.74 13.97 -23.83
C ARG A 486 7.15 12.53 -24.11
N ALA A 487 6.75 11.60 -23.26
CA ALA A 487 7.06 10.19 -23.45
C ALA A 487 6.49 9.65 -24.76
N ARG A 488 5.20 9.88 -24.98
CA ARG A 488 4.44 9.48 -26.17
C ARG A 488 5.15 9.87 -27.44
N GLN A 489 5.54 11.14 -27.52
CA GLN A 489 6.12 11.74 -28.72
C GLN A 489 7.58 11.29 -28.89
N THR A 490 8.32 11.15 -27.78
CA THR A 490 9.71 10.67 -27.80
C THR A 490 9.81 9.21 -28.24
N LEU A 491 8.85 8.37 -27.84
CA LEU A 491 8.79 6.95 -28.22
C LEU A 491 8.35 6.74 -29.67
N ASP A 492 7.59 7.67 -30.26
CA ASP A 492 7.17 7.59 -31.67
C ASP A 492 8.20 8.15 -32.65
N MET A 493 9.15 8.96 -32.18
CA MET A 493 10.31 9.28 -32.98
C MET A 493 11.06 7.98 -33.30
N GLN A 494 11.48 7.79 -34.56
CA GLN A 494 12.37 6.68 -34.90
C GLN A 494 13.52 6.62 -33.90
N PRO A 495 13.93 5.42 -33.42
CA PRO A 495 15.00 5.29 -32.44
C PRO A 495 16.22 6.08 -32.88
N ARG A 496 16.48 7.19 -32.19
CA ARG A 496 17.56 8.12 -32.48
C ARG A 496 18.36 8.33 -31.20
N THR A 497 19.66 8.40 -31.38
CA THR A 497 20.58 8.89 -30.36
C THR A 497 20.78 10.38 -30.61
N PHE A 498 20.68 11.17 -29.55
CA PHE A 498 20.95 12.61 -29.62
C PHE A 498 22.09 12.95 -28.66
N GLU A 499 22.98 13.86 -29.05
CA GLU A 499 23.91 14.45 -28.09
C GLU A 499 23.26 15.64 -27.40
N VAL A 500 23.05 15.52 -26.08
CA VAL A 500 22.58 16.62 -25.24
C VAL A 500 23.65 16.89 -24.19
N ARG A 501 24.23 18.10 -24.22
CA ARG A 501 25.31 18.51 -23.30
C ARG A 501 26.49 17.51 -23.27
N GLY A 502 26.87 16.97 -24.43
CA GLY A 502 27.99 16.01 -24.57
C GLY A 502 27.68 14.59 -24.08
N ARG A 503 26.41 14.25 -23.83
CA ARG A 503 25.97 12.88 -23.54
C ARG A 503 25.08 12.36 -24.66
N THR A 504 25.40 11.18 -25.17
CA THR A 504 24.53 10.45 -26.10
C THR A 504 23.34 9.89 -25.34
N ILE A 505 22.14 10.40 -25.62
CA ILE A 505 20.91 9.93 -25.00
C ILE A 505 20.09 9.15 -26.02
N PHE A 506 19.61 7.98 -25.60
CA PHE A 506 18.71 7.13 -26.39
C PHE A 506 17.26 7.55 -26.13
N ALA A 507 16.55 7.98 -27.18
CA ALA A 507 15.18 8.53 -27.06
C ALA A 507 14.23 7.62 -26.26
N PRO A 508 14.20 6.29 -26.52
CA PRO A 508 13.32 5.40 -25.77
C PRO A 508 13.58 5.37 -24.26
N THR A 509 14.83 5.57 -23.81
CA THR A 509 15.15 5.66 -22.38
C THR A 509 14.56 6.92 -21.74
N ILE A 510 14.57 8.06 -22.44
CA ILE A 510 13.90 9.29 -21.97
C ILE A 510 12.39 9.06 -21.90
N GLY A 511 11.81 8.50 -22.96
CA GLY A 511 10.37 8.24 -23.00
C GLY A 511 9.92 7.27 -21.90
N LEU A 512 10.72 6.25 -21.62
CA LEU A 512 10.45 5.34 -20.50
C LEU A 512 10.52 6.06 -19.14
N ARG A 513 11.51 6.93 -18.93
CA ARG A 513 11.64 7.74 -17.70
C ARG A 513 10.46 8.71 -17.53
N ASP A 514 10.01 9.33 -18.61
CA ASP A 514 8.86 10.23 -18.60
C ASP A 514 7.55 9.47 -18.31
N LEU A 515 7.36 8.24 -18.83
CA LEU A 515 6.24 7.37 -18.46
C LEU A 515 6.28 6.95 -16.98
N ASP A 516 7.47 6.58 -16.49
CA ASP A 516 7.67 6.21 -15.09
C ASP A 516 7.39 7.42 -14.18
N THR A 517 7.82 8.62 -14.57
CA THR A 517 7.51 9.88 -13.86
C THR A 517 6.01 10.18 -13.85
N ALA A 518 5.34 10.04 -15.01
CA ALA A 518 3.89 10.21 -15.10
C ALA A 518 3.18 9.23 -14.17
N PHE A 519 3.60 7.97 -14.16
CA PHE A 519 3.08 6.94 -13.27
C PHE A 519 3.30 7.29 -11.79
N THR A 520 4.52 7.64 -11.38
CA THR A 520 4.86 8.00 -9.98
C THR A 520 4.11 9.23 -9.47
N LEU A 521 3.77 10.17 -10.36
CA LEU A 521 2.95 11.32 -10.01
C LEU A 521 1.52 10.90 -9.63
N VAL A 522 0.89 10.05 -10.44
CA VAL A 522 -0.52 9.64 -10.23
C VAL A 522 -0.68 8.34 -9.44
N SER A 523 0.42 7.66 -9.13
CA SER A 523 0.49 6.41 -8.37
C SER A 523 1.67 6.49 -7.40
N ASP A 524 1.38 6.48 -6.10
CA ASP A 524 2.41 6.44 -5.09
C ASP A 524 2.99 5.04 -4.96
N SER A 525 3.90 4.70 -5.86
CA SER A 525 4.67 3.45 -5.81
C SER A 525 5.52 3.32 -4.54
N ASN A 526 5.71 4.39 -3.76
CA ASN A 526 6.59 4.39 -2.59
C ASN A 526 5.84 4.29 -1.25
N SER A 527 4.53 4.55 -1.20
CA SER A 527 3.75 4.26 0.01
C SER A 527 3.41 2.78 0.07
N LYS A 528 3.67 2.14 1.22
CA LYS A 528 3.20 0.77 1.52
C LYS A 528 1.66 0.59 1.39
N GLY A 529 0.92 1.69 1.21
CA GLY A 529 -0.54 1.71 1.04
C GLY A 529 -1.03 1.91 -0.40
N GLY A 530 -0.16 2.06 -1.40
CA GLY A 530 -0.56 2.11 -2.82
C GLY A 530 -1.56 3.23 -3.15
N VAL A 531 -1.26 4.47 -2.74
CA VAL A 531 -2.11 5.63 -3.04
C VAL A 531 -2.11 5.90 -4.55
N GLU A 532 -3.15 5.45 -5.26
CA GLU A 532 -3.37 5.78 -6.67
C GLU A 532 -4.38 6.93 -6.77
N PHE A 533 -3.97 8.05 -7.36
CA PHE A 533 -4.82 9.21 -7.60
C PHE A 533 -5.78 9.01 -8.76
N SER A 534 -5.74 7.87 -9.43
CA SER A 534 -6.45 7.56 -10.67
C SER A 534 -7.98 7.70 -10.57
N PHE A 535 -8.55 7.77 -9.37
CA PHE A 535 -9.95 8.13 -9.15
C PHE A 535 -10.28 9.59 -9.53
N LEU A 536 -9.28 10.46 -9.61
CA LEU A 536 -9.40 11.87 -9.99
C LEU A 536 -9.22 12.11 -11.51
N GLU A 537 -8.93 11.08 -12.31
CA GLU A 537 -8.73 11.20 -13.77
C GLU A 537 -9.94 11.74 -14.55
N ASN A 538 -11.13 11.70 -13.95
CA ASN A 538 -12.34 12.25 -14.55
C ASN A 538 -12.46 13.79 -14.37
N ALA A 539 -11.47 14.48 -13.78
CA ALA A 539 -11.45 15.94 -13.61
C ALA A 539 -11.04 16.70 -14.90
N GLY A 540 -11.51 16.28 -16.07
CA GLY A 540 -11.29 17.02 -17.32
C GLY A 540 -9.90 16.89 -17.97
N TRP A 541 -9.05 15.96 -17.51
CA TRP A 541 -7.80 15.60 -18.19
C TRP A 541 -7.99 14.42 -19.14
N ALA A 542 -7.31 14.42 -20.28
CA ALA A 542 -7.56 13.46 -21.35
C ALA A 542 -6.80 12.12 -21.22
N ILE A 543 -5.89 12.02 -20.25
CA ILE A 543 -4.93 10.92 -20.12
C ILE A 543 -5.37 10.01 -18.98
N ALA A 544 -5.58 8.74 -19.28
CA ALA A 544 -5.92 7.71 -18.30
C ALA A 544 -4.65 7.03 -17.76
N LEU A 545 -4.65 6.64 -16.48
CA LEU A 545 -3.56 5.82 -15.91
C LEU A 545 -3.40 4.50 -16.66
N GLU A 546 -4.48 3.94 -17.19
CA GLU A 546 -4.40 2.73 -18.01
C GLU A 546 -3.51 2.93 -19.26
N ASP A 547 -3.57 4.10 -19.89
CA ASP A 547 -2.67 4.43 -21.00
C ASP A 547 -1.21 4.55 -20.51
N ILE A 548 -0.98 5.15 -19.34
CA ILE A 548 0.36 5.26 -18.74
C ILE A 548 0.91 3.86 -18.44
N VAL A 549 0.16 3.01 -17.71
CA VAL A 549 0.57 1.67 -17.29
C VAL A 549 0.80 0.76 -18.49
N THR A 550 -0.15 0.71 -19.44
CA THR A 550 -0.03 -0.14 -20.62
C THR A 550 1.24 0.17 -21.40
N ASN A 551 1.53 1.45 -21.61
CA ASN A 551 2.73 1.84 -22.34
C ASN A 551 3.99 1.64 -21.51
N LEU A 552 3.95 1.88 -20.20
CA LEU A 552 5.08 1.60 -19.32
C LEU A 552 5.47 0.11 -19.35
N GLU A 553 4.49 -0.79 -19.25
CA GLU A 553 4.71 -2.25 -19.32
C GLU A 553 5.22 -2.70 -20.69
N VAL A 554 4.61 -2.20 -21.78
CA VAL A 554 5.05 -2.53 -23.14
C VAL A 554 6.49 -2.08 -23.38
N GLN A 555 6.85 -0.86 -22.95
CA GLN A 555 8.22 -0.34 -23.12
C GLN A 555 9.24 -1.02 -22.20
N LYS A 556 8.85 -1.45 -20.99
CA LYS A 556 9.71 -2.24 -20.10
C LYS A 556 9.99 -3.64 -20.67
N ALA A 557 9.01 -4.24 -21.32
CA ALA A 557 9.16 -5.55 -21.96
C ALA A 557 9.95 -5.49 -23.27
N ASP A 558 9.72 -4.45 -24.08
CA ASP A 558 10.31 -4.30 -25.40
C ASP A 558 10.48 -2.80 -25.74
N LEU A 559 11.70 -2.30 -25.52
CA LEU A 559 12.02 -0.88 -25.60
C LEU A 559 11.99 -0.40 -27.06
N GLY A 560 11.20 0.65 -27.33
CA GLY A 560 11.02 1.21 -28.67
C GLY A 560 9.83 0.63 -29.44
N GLN A 561 8.96 -0.16 -28.80
CA GLN A 561 7.66 -0.51 -29.34
C GLN A 561 6.83 0.75 -29.65
N SER A 562 5.97 0.68 -30.68
CA SER A 562 5.03 1.76 -30.93
C SER A 562 4.07 1.93 -29.76
N PHE A 563 3.76 3.17 -29.45
CA PHE A 563 2.81 3.50 -28.39
C PHE A 563 1.43 2.92 -28.69
N ARG A 564 0.77 2.37 -27.69
CA ARG A 564 -0.56 1.78 -27.81
C ARG A 564 -1.54 2.58 -26.98
N ARG A 565 -2.53 3.19 -27.63
CA ARG A 565 -3.70 3.68 -26.90
C ARG A 565 -4.51 2.48 -26.45
N HIS A 566 -4.90 2.44 -25.17
CA HIS A 566 -5.99 1.57 -24.78
C HIS A 566 -7.26 2.18 -25.41
N GLN A 567 -7.62 1.72 -26.61
CA GLN A 567 -8.99 1.90 -27.03
C GLN A 567 -9.78 0.93 -26.17
N PRO A 568 -10.66 1.40 -25.25
CA PRO A 568 -11.67 0.51 -24.72
C PRO A 568 -12.35 -0.01 -25.97
N GLN A 569 -12.10 -1.28 -26.33
CA GLN A 569 -12.69 -1.86 -27.51
C GLN A 569 -14.18 -1.67 -27.27
N GLY A 570 -14.80 -0.76 -28.03
CA GLY A 570 -16.23 -0.52 -27.93
C GLY A 570 -16.83 -1.88 -28.15
N ALA A 571 -17.25 -2.51 -27.05
CA ALA A 571 -17.46 -3.94 -27.06
C ALA A 571 -18.51 -4.15 -28.14
N LYS A 572 -18.13 -4.76 -29.26
CA LYS A 572 -19.08 -5.08 -30.32
C LYS A 572 -20.20 -5.78 -29.59
N ARG A 573 -21.37 -5.12 -29.57
CA ARG A 573 -22.55 -5.58 -28.85
C ARG A 573 -22.67 -7.04 -29.25
N PRO A 574 -22.47 -8.00 -28.32
CA PRO A 574 -22.66 -9.39 -28.70
C PRO A 574 -24.09 -9.43 -29.21
N GLU A 575 -24.30 -9.94 -30.43
CA GLU A 575 -25.66 -10.24 -30.85
C GLU A 575 -26.28 -11.03 -29.70
N PRO A 576 -27.48 -10.64 -29.23
CA PRO A 576 -28.14 -11.35 -28.16
C PRO A 576 -28.12 -12.81 -28.57
N ILE A 577 -27.42 -13.64 -27.79
CA ILE A 577 -27.44 -15.08 -27.99
C ILE A 577 -28.91 -15.41 -27.89
N GLY A 578 -29.55 -15.65 -29.03
CA GLY A 578 -30.96 -15.98 -29.11
C GLY A 578 -31.10 -17.15 -28.15
N ALA A 579 -31.82 -16.93 -27.05
CA ALA A 579 -32.14 -17.99 -26.13
C ALA A 579 -32.84 -19.03 -27.00
N ALA A 580 -32.13 -20.10 -27.31
CA ALA A 580 -32.65 -21.26 -28.01
C ALA A 580 -33.58 -21.97 -27.03
N GLY A 581 -34.72 -21.33 -26.72
CA GLY A 581 -35.84 -21.87 -25.98
C GLY A 581 -36.69 -22.79 -26.87
N GLN A 582 -36.04 -23.57 -27.74
CA GLN A 582 -36.66 -24.59 -28.57
C GLN A 582 -35.95 -25.92 -28.30
N GLY A 583 -36.31 -26.56 -27.20
CA GLY A 583 -35.78 -27.89 -26.86
C GLY A 583 -36.39 -28.56 -25.63
N LEU A 584 -36.97 -27.80 -24.68
CA LEU A 584 -37.41 -28.36 -23.40
C LEU A 584 -38.91 -28.72 -23.29
N GLN A 585 -39.68 -28.73 -24.38
CA GLN A 585 -41.10 -29.09 -24.32
C GLN A 585 -41.42 -30.60 -24.38
N GLN A 586 -40.44 -31.49 -24.52
CA GLN A 586 -40.71 -32.91 -24.78
C GLN A 586 -40.46 -33.90 -23.63
N GLY A 587 -40.32 -33.39 -22.39
CA GLY A 587 -40.22 -34.21 -21.16
C GLY A 587 -41.37 -34.02 -20.17
N ARG A 588 -42.56 -33.59 -20.61
CA ARG A 588 -43.63 -33.09 -19.73
C ARG A 588 -44.61 -34.14 -19.18
N LEU A 589 -44.35 -35.44 -19.34
CA LEU A 589 -45.36 -36.48 -19.04
C LEU A 589 -45.05 -37.46 -17.90
N ASP A 590 -43.84 -37.50 -17.34
CA ASP A 590 -43.54 -38.36 -16.18
C ASP A 590 -43.50 -37.60 -14.83
N HIS A 591 -43.70 -36.28 -14.84
CA HIS A 591 -43.59 -35.43 -13.63
C HIS A 591 -44.87 -35.28 -12.80
N LEU A 592 -46.02 -35.73 -13.30
CA LEU A 592 -47.30 -35.55 -12.58
C LEU A 592 -47.41 -36.43 -11.32
N ASP A 593 -46.75 -37.59 -11.29
CA ASP A 593 -46.75 -38.46 -10.11
C ASP A 593 -45.86 -37.92 -8.98
N SER A 594 -44.74 -37.27 -9.32
CA SER A 594 -43.91 -36.57 -8.32
C SER A 594 -44.64 -35.40 -7.66
N LEU A 595 -45.52 -34.71 -8.41
CA LEU A 595 -46.33 -33.61 -7.87
C LEU A 595 -47.42 -34.06 -6.91
N ARG A 596 -47.90 -35.30 -7.03
CA ARG A 596 -48.85 -35.88 -6.07
C ARG A 596 -48.21 -36.09 -4.71
N LEU A 597 -46.97 -36.56 -4.67
CA LEU A 597 -46.22 -36.75 -3.41
C LEU A 597 -46.03 -35.44 -2.63
N PHE A 598 -45.84 -34.32 -3.32
CA PHE A 598 -45.72 -33.01 -2.65
C PHE A 598 -47.05 -32.48 -2.09
N ARG A 599 -48.19 -32.81 -2.71
CA ARG A 599 -49.51 -32.37 -2.20
C ARG A 599 -49.94 -33.10 -0.93
N GLU A 600 -49.38 -34.27 -0.67
CA GLU A 600 -49.67 -35.05 0.53
C GLU A 600 -48.74 -34.69 1.70
N ALA A 601 -47.62 -34.00 1.44
CA ALA A 601 -46.74 -33.52 2.50
C ALA A 601 -47.43 -32.40 3.30
N ALA A 602 -47.53 -32.59 4.62
CA ALA A 602 -48.18 -31.63 5.51
C ALA A 602 -47.46 -30.27 5.57
N GLN A 603 -46.14 -30.25 5.34
CA GLN A 603 -45.28 -29.07 5.35
C GLN A 603 -43.93 -29.42 4.74
N VAL A 604 -43.38 -28.56 3.87
CA VAL A 604 -42.00 -28.68 3.36
C VAL A 604 -41.06 -27.87 4.24
N ARG A 605 -39.98 -28.47 4.74
CA ARG A 605 -38.97 -27.82 5.58
C ARG A 605 -37.73 -27.44 4.77
N LEU A 606 -37.54 -26.14 4.60
CA LEU A 606 -36.34 -25.56 3.97
C LEU A 606 -35.39 -25.06 5.04
N CYS A 607 -34.13 -25.52 5.00
CA CYS A 607 -33.08 -24.98 5.85
C CYS A 607 -32.12 -24.13 5.02
N GLY A 608 -32.15 -22.81 5.23
CA GLY A 608 -31.25 -21.84 4.63
C GLY A 608 -29.93 -21.75 5.39
N ILE A 609 -28.81 -21.82 4.69
CA ILE A 609 -27.48 -21.83 5.28
C ILE A 609 -26.59 -20.74 4.67
N GLY A 610 -26.04 -19.88 5.52
CA GLY A 610 -24.91 -19.04 5.19
C GLY A 610 -24.61 -17.93 6.21
N ASP A 611 -23.47 -17.28 6.06
CA ASP A 611 -23.02 -16.12 6.86
C ASP A 611 -23.43 -14.76 6.28
N HIS A 612 -24.06 -14.73 5.10
CA HIS A 612 -24.58 -13.51 4.51
C HIS A 612 -26.10 -13.59 4.40
N LEU A 613 -26.82 -12.92 5.32
CA LEU A 613 -28.28 -13.04 5.43
C LEU A 613 -29.00 -12.86 4.10
N THR A 614 -28.78 -11.74 3.41
CA THR A 614 -29.52 -11.45 2.18
C THR A 614 -29.18 -12.42 1.05
N ALA A 615 -28.02 -13.07 1.11
CA ALA A 615 -27.64 -14.10 0.15
C ALA A 615 -28.47 -15.36 0.34
N THR A 616 -28.50 -15.84 1.58
CA THR A 616 -29.21 -17.04 1.95
C THR A 616 -30.71 -16.83 1.81
N PHE A 617 -31.20 -15.66 2.20
CA PHE A 617 -32.62 -15.35 2.15
C PHE A 617 -33.12 -15.24 0.70
N ASP A 618 -32.37 -14.60 -0.21
CA ASP A 618 -32.72 -14.57 -1.64
C ASP A 618 -32.75 -15.98 -2.24
N ALA A 619 -31.75 -16.81 -1.95
CA ALA A 619 -31.69 -18.19 -2.42
C ALA A 619 -32.87 -19.04 -1.92
N VAL A 620 -33.24 -18.91 -0.64
CA VAL A 620 -34.41 -19.59 -0.07
C VAL A 620 -35.69 -19.13 -0.74
N LEU A 621 -35.85 -17.83 -1.00
CA LEU A 621 -37.02 -17.29 -1.71
C LEU A 621 -37.09 -17.73 -3.18
N ILE A 622 -35.95 -17.90 -3.85
CA ILE A 622 -35.88 -18.48 -5.21
C ILE A 622 -36.43 -19.91 -5.21
N VAL A 623 -35.96 -20.74 -4.27
CA VAL A 623 -36.40 -22.13 -4.14
C VAL A 623 -37.88 -22.20 -3.77
N GLN A 624 -38.31 -21.39 -2.81
CA GLN A 624 -39.72 -21.30 -2.44
C GLN A 624 -40.60 -20.91 -3.63
N GLY A 625 -40.28 -19.83 -4.33
CA GLY A 625 -41.06 -19.39 -5.48
C GLY A 625 -41.12 -20.46 -6.58
N SER A 626 -40.05 -21.24 -6.73
CA SER A 626 -40.01 -22.38 -7.65
C SER A 626 -40.92 -23.52 -7.21
N LEU A 627 -40.93 -23.85 -5.91
CA LEU A 627 -41.83 -24.86 -5.33
C LEU A 627 -43.29 -24.45 -5.44
N GLU A 628 -43.60 -23.19 -5.14
CA GLU A 628 -44.95 -22.63 -5.24
C GLU A 628 -45.46 -22.62 -6.68
N LEU A 629 -44.59 -22.28 -7.64
CA LEU A 629 -44.93 -22.31 -9.07
C LEU A 629 -45.31 -23.72 -9.54
N VAL A 630 -44.62 -24.73 -9.02
CA VAL A 630 -44.73 -26.12 -9.48
C VAL A 630 -45.83 -26.89 -8.74
N ALA A 631 -45.97 -26.68 -7.43
CA ALA A 631 -46.87 -27.45 -6.57
C ALA A 631 -48.06 -26.66 -6.02
N GLY A 632 -48.12 -25.33 -6.22
CA GLY A 632 -49.17 -24.45 -5.71
C GLY A 632 -48.91 -23.99 -4.28
N ASN A 633 -49.98 -23.75 -3.51
CA ASN A 633 -49.88 -23.29 -2.12
C ASN A 633 -49.38 -24.40 -1.19
N LEU A 634 -48.07 -24.65 -1.19
CA LEU A 634 -47.42 -25.54 -0.24
C LEU A 634 -47.08 -24.76 1.05
N PRO A 635 -47.44 -25.27 2.23
CA PRO A 635 -46.95 -24.72 3.48
C PRO A 635 -45.44 -25.00 3.60
N ILE A 636 -44.65 -23.94 3.61
CA ILE A 636 -43.18 -24.01 3.70
C ILE A 636 -42.76 -23.48 5.08
N GLN A 637 -42.07 -24.34 5.85
CA GLN A 637 -41.32 -23.92 7.04
C GLN A 637 -39.91 -23.53 6.60
N ARG A 638 -39.40 -22.42 7.13
CA ARG A 638 -38.05 -21.95 6.86
C ARG A 638 -37.28 -21.91 8.17
N ASP A 639 -36.18 -22.64 8.21
CA ASP A 639 -35.18 -22.55 9.26
C ASP A 639 -33.92 -21.92 8.66
N PHE A 640 -33.12 -21.24 9.48
CA PHE A 640 -31.92 -20.54 9.04
C PHE A 640 -30.74 -20.86 9.96
N LEU A 641 -29.58 -21.14 9.36
CA LEU A 641 -28.31 -21.46 10.02
C LEU A 641 -27.14 -20.67 9.43
N GLY A 642 -26.11 -20.40 10.23
CA GLY A 642 -24.94 -19.59 9.90
C GLY A 642 -24.90 -18.23 10.61
N ARG A 643 -23.92 -17.41 10.27
CA ARG A 643 -23.70 -16.11 10.94
C ARG A 643 -24.65 -15.04 10.42
N TYR A 644 -25.79 -14.83 11.06
CA TYR A 644 -26.67 -13.70 10.75
C TYR A 644 -26.45 -12.49 11.64
N CYS A 645 -25.81 -12.71 12.78
CA CYS A 645 -25.45 -11.70 13.77
C CYS A 645 -23.97 -11.84 14.13
N PRO A 646 -23.09 -11.06 13.51
CA PRO A 646 -21.66 -11.11 13.80
C PRO A 646 -21.35 -10.57 15.20
N LYS A 647 -20.32 -11.15 15.84
CA LYS A 647 -19.82 -10.72 17.15
C LYS A 647 -19.14 -9.35 17.11
N HIS A 648 -18.69 -8.93 15.93
CA HIS A 648 -18.03 -7.64 15.73
C HIS A 648 -19.02 -6.51 15.82
N THR A 649 -18.66 -5.47 16.58
CA THR A 649 -19.46 -4.24 16.68
C THR A 649 -19.82 -3.75 15.29
N GLY A 650 -18.81 -3.52 14.43
CA GLY A 650 -18.89 -2.97 13.06
C GLY A 650 -19.79 -3.70 12.06
N GLN A 651 -20.51 -4.74 12.47
CA GLN A 651 -21.46 -5.43 11.62
C GLN A 651 -22.86 -5.54 12.27
N GLY A 652 -23.16 -4.74 13.29
CA GLY A 652 -24.48 -4.71 13.95
C GLY A 652 -25.64 -4.39 13.00
N HIS A 653 -25.35 -3.83 11.82
CA HIS A 653 -26.33 -3.68 10.74
C HIS A 653 -26.87 -5.01 10.18
N GLN A 654 -26.06 -6.07 10.13
CA GLN A 654 -26.51 -7.39 9.67
C GLN A 654 -27.54 -7.96 10.63
N CYS A 655 -27.35 -7.75 11.95
CA CYS A 655 -28.34 -8.08 12.97
C CYS A 655 -29.65 -7.32 12.78
N ARG A 656 -29.59 -5.99 12.60
CA ARG A 656 -30.80 -5.18 12.38
C ARG A 656 -31.55 -5.62 11.11
N GLN A 657 -30.81 -5.90 10.04
CA GLN A 657 -31.38 -6.42 8.81
C GLN A 657 -32.02 -7.81 9.01
N ARG A 658 -31.41 -8.68 9.83
CA ARG A 658 -32.01 -9.96 10.25
C ARG A 658 -33.33 -9.78 10.94
N CYS A 659 -33.38 -8.88 11.94
CA CYS A 659 -34.62 -8.60 12.65
C CYS A 659 -35.70 -8.06 11.70
N GLU A 660 -35.33 -7.16 10.79
CA GLU A 660 -36.26 -6.60 9.79
C GLU A 660 -36.80 -7.67 8.84
N LEU A 661 -35.94 -8.54 8.30
CA LEU A 661 -36.32 -9.53 7.29
C LEU A 661 -37.01 -10.78 7.87
N LEU A 662 -36.59 -11.24 9.06
CA LEU A 662 -37.15 -12.43 9.70
C LEU A 662 -38.30 -12.10 10.66
N GLY A 663 -38.48 -10.83 11.04
CA GLY A 663 -39.45 -10.41 12.04
C GLY A 663 -39.14 -10.92 13.46
N TRP A 664 -37.91 -11.38 13.70
CA TRP A 664 -37.44 -11.82 15.01
C TRP A 664 -37.01 -10.60 15.83
N GLY A 665 -37.37 -10.56 17.11
CA GLY A 665 -36.91 -9.49 18.00
C GLY A 665 -35.39 -9.53 18.15
N CYS A 666 -34.72 -8.37 18.04
CA CYS A 666 -33.25 -8.30 18.12
C CYS A 666 -32.67 -8.71 19.49
N ASP A 667 -33.51 -8.84 20.52
CA ASP A 667 -33.11 -9.21 21.89
C ASP A 667 -33.20 -10.71 22.16
N GLN A 668 -33.67 -11.52 21.20
CA GLN A 668 -33.69 -12.96 21.36
C GLN A 668 -32.27 -13.50 21.27
N GLN A 669 -31.82 -14.19 22.34
CA GLN A 669 -30.59 -14.97 22.29
C GLN A 669 -30.73 -15.99 21.16
N ASP A 670 -29.77 -15.96 20.23
CA ASP A 670 -29.71 -16.94 19.17
C ASP A 670 -29.61 -18.34 19.80
N GLU A 671 -30.50 -19.24 19.39
CA GLU A 671 -30.28 -20.66 19.64
C GLU A 671 -28.89 -21.05 19.12
N ALA A 672 -28.23 -21.99 19.81
CA ALA A 672 -26.91 -22.44 19.40
C ALA A 672 -26.90 -22.80 17.90
N ASP A 673 -25.99 -22.17 17.15
CA ASP A 673 -25.86 -22.34 15.71
C ASP A 673 -24.50 -23.00 15.42
N PRO A 674 -24.48 -24.34 15.28
CA PRO A 674 -23.22 -25.07 15.11
C PRO A 674 -22.56 -24.78 13.75
N VAL A 675 -23.30 -24.24 12.77
CA VAL A 675 -22.74 -23.80 11.48
C VAL A 675 -22.04 -22.46 11.65
N ALA A 676 -22.61 -21.53 12.42
CA ALA A 676 -21.95 -20.28 12.77
C ALA A 676 -20.66 -20.52 13.57
N GLU A 677 -20.67 -21.44 14.53
CA GLU A 677 -19.47 -21.85 15.27
C GLU A 677 -18.41 -22.47 14.36
N TRP A 678 -18.83 -23.28 13.37
CA TRP A 678 -17.90 -23.81 12.36
C TRP A 678 -17.28 -22.70 11.51
N LEU A 679 -18.07 -21.69 11.12
CA LEU A 679 -17.61 -20.52 10.37
C LEU A 679 -16.57 -19.70 11.15
N ASP A 680 -16.69 -19.61 12.48
CA ASP A 680 -15.68 -19.04 13.39
C ASP A 680 -14.32 -19.72 13.28
N GLY A 681 -14.27 -20.96 12.79
CA GLY A 681 -13.03 -21.68 12.54
C GLY A 681 -12.35 -21.41 11.20
N ILE A 682 -13.02 -20.76 10.24
CA ILE A 682 -12.47 -20.51 8.89
C ILE A 682 -12.30 -19.03 8.58
N ILE A 683 -13.14 -18.16 9.13
CA ILE A 683 -13.13 -16.72 8.91
C ILE A 683 -13.19 -16.06 10.28
N ASP A 684 -12.28 -15.15 10.56
CA ASP A 684 -12.31 -14.38 11.79
C ASP A 684 -13.58 -13.51 11.84
N PRO A 685 -14.40 -13.60 12.90
CA PRO A 685 -15.71 -12.94 12.95
C PRO A 685 -15.63 -11.41 12.94
N GLU A 686 -14.47 -10.83 13.21
CA GLU A 686 -14.30 -9.39 13.38
C GLU A 686 -13.42 -8.78 12.30
N SER A 687 -12.28 -9.40 11.96
CA SER A 687 -11.44 -8.93 10.86
C SER A 687 -11.93 -9.40 9.48
N LEU A 688 -12.76 -10.45 9.45
CA LEU A 688 -13.18 -11.17 8.25
C LEU A 688 -12.01 -11.77 7.45
N ASP A 689 -10.81 -11.89 8.03
CA ASP A 689 -9.70 -12.60 7.37
C ASP A 689 -9.81 -14.11 7.61
N GLU A 690 -9.36 -14.86 6.62
CA GLU A 690 -9.35 -16.31 6.62
C GLU A 690 -8.29 -16.87 7.57
N LEU A 691 -8.73 -17.77 8.44
CA LEU A 691 -7.90 -18.43 9.42
C LEU A 691 -7.21 -19.65 8.80
N PRO A 692 -6.00 -20.02 9.22
CA PRO A 692 -5.39 -21.29 8.83
C PRO A 692 -6.22 -22.47 9.35
N TRP A 693 -6.46 -23.46 8.50
CA TRP A 693 -7.19 -24.68 8.86
C TRP A 693 -6.79 -25.89 8.00
N ASP A 694 -6.99 -27.09 8.53
CA ASP A 694 -6.85 -28.35 7.78
C ASP A 694 -8.16 -28.76 7.11
N LEU A 695 -8.07 -29.18 5.84
CA LEU A 695 -9.23 -29.51 5.01
C LEU A 695 -10.04 -30.68 5.54
N GLU A 696 -9.38 -31.77 5.93
CA GLU A 696 -10.06 -32.99 6.37
C GLU A 696 -10.61 -32.85 7.79
N GLU A 697 -9.93 -32.10 8.65
CA GLU A 697 -10.44 -31.70 9.95
C GLU A 697 -11.73 -30.86 9.82
N ARG A 698 -11.70 -29.79 9.01
CA ARG A 698 -12.85 -28.89 8.85
C ARG A 698 -14.05 -29.60 8.24
N LYS A 699 -13.85 -30.48 7.26
CA LYS A 699 -14.90 -31.33 6.71
C LYS A 699 -15.54 -32.23 7.77
N ARG A 700 -14.72 -32.95 8.55
CA ARG A 700 -15.22 -33.83 9.64
C ARG A 700 -15.97 -33.05 10.71
N SER A 701 -15.46 -31.88 11.09
CA SER A 701 -16.11 -31.00 12.06
C SER A 701 -17.48 -30.53 11.57
N LEU A 702 -17.60 -30.12 10.30
CA LEU A 702 -18.89 -29.71 9.73
C LEU A 702 -19.89 -30.87 9.63
N ALA A 703 -19.42 -32.07 9.25
CA ALA A 703 -20.27 -33.25 9.22
C ALA A 703 -20.80 -33.62 10.60
N HIS A 704 -19.98 -33.49 11.64
CA HIS A 704 -20.38 -33.70 13.02
C HIS A 704 -21.43 -32.67 13.49
N ALA A 705 -21.16 -31.39 13.26
CA ALA A 705 -22.10 -30.29 13.54
C ALA A 705 -23.45 -30.51 12.84
N SER A 706 -23.41 -30.88 11.56
CA SER A 706 -24.60 -31.15 10.75
C SER A 706 -25.42 -32.34 11.25
N ALA A 707 -24.75 -33.38 11.77
CA ALA A 707 -25.42 -34.56 12.32
C ALA A 707 -26.15 -34.28 13.65
N GLN A 708 -25.69 -33.29 14.42
CA GLN A 708 -26.26 -32.94 15.72
C GLN A 708 -27.39 -31.91 15.65
N ASP A 709 -27.42 -31.09 14.60
CA ASP A 709 -28.44 -30.05 14.46
C ASP A 709 -29.78 -30.60 13.96
N SER A 710 -30.81 -30.53 14.81
CA SER A 710 -32.13 -31.06 14.46
C SER A 710 -32.78 -30.37 13.26
N ARG A 711 -32.51 -29.08 13.00
CA ARG A 711 -33.05 -28.35 11.86
C ARG A 711 -32.51 -28.92 10.55
N LEU A 712 -31.22 -29.26 10.51
CA LEU A 712 -30.60 -29.92 9.35
C LEU A 712 -31.09 -31.36 9.15
N GLN A 713 -31.24 -32.12 10.24
CA GLN A 713 -31.73 -33.50 10.16
C GLN A 713 -33.18 -33.57 9.66
N LEU A 714 -34.00 -32.62 10.12
CA LEU A 714 -35.42 -32.51 9.79
C LEU A 714 -35.70 -31.77 8.48
N ALA A 715 -34.70 -31.12 7.87
CA ALA A 715 -34.87 -30.46 6.58
C ALA A 715 -35.19 -31.48 5.47
N ASP A 716 -36.17 -31.15 4.63
CA ASP A 716 -36.45 -31.88 3.40
C ASP A 716 -35.49 -31.43 2.28
N PHE A 717 -35.11 -30.16 2.33
CA PHE A 717 -34.27 -29.52 1.34
C PHE A 717 -33.38 -28.47 1.99
N VAL A 718 -32.11 -28.46 1.62
CA VAL A 718 -31.13 -27.48 2.13
C VAL A 718 -30.80 -26.47 1.05
N VAL A 719 -30.76 -25.19 1.43
CA VAL A 719 -30.40 -24.10 0.54
C VAL A 719 -29.17 -23.41 1.11
N CYS A 720 -28.04 -23.45 0.42
CA CYS A 720 -26.81 -22.80 0.86
C CYS A 720 -26.37 -21.74 -0.15
N SER A 721 -25.93 -20.58 0.31
CA SER A 721 -25.50 -19.50 -0.58
C SER A 721 -24.06 -19.03 -0.38
N HIS A 722 -23.61 -18.93 0.88
CA HIS A 722 -22.34 -18.29 1.22
C HIS A 722 -21.76 -18.82 2.55
N PRO A 723 -20.43 -18.95 2.68
CA PRO A 723 -19.46 -18.94 1.58
C PRO A 723 -19.59 -20.21 0.73
N THR A 724 -19.18 -20.15 -0.54
CA THR A 724 -19.29 -21.30 -1.44
C THR A 724 -18.49 -22.51 -0.92
N LEU A 725 -17.39 -22.27 -0.20
CA LEU A 725 -16.66 -23.29 0.54
C LEU A 725 -17.54 -24.06 1.55
N LEU A 726 -18.33 -23.35 2.37
CA LEU A 726 -19.29 -23.96 3.29
C LEU A 726 -20.30 -24.82 2.50
N CYS A 727 -20.84 -24.28 1.41
CA CYS A 727 -21.85 -24.97 0.62
C CYS A 727 -21.34 -26.26 -0.02
N ILE A 728 -20.10 -26.27 -0.49
CA ILE A 728 -19.45 -27.47 -1.03
C ILE A 728 -19.25 -28.53 0.06
N PHE A 729 -18.80 -28.14 1.26
CA PHE A 729 -18.66 -29.10 2.35
C PHE A 729 -20.01 -29.60 2.88
N MET A 730 -21.05 -28.75 2.94
CA MET A 730 -22.41 -29.19 3.28
C MET A 730 -22.94 -30.19 2.26
N ALA A 731 -22.69 -29.98 0.97
CA ALA A 731 -23.09 -30.91 -0.09
C ALA A 731 -22.38 -32.26 -0.02
N GLU A 732 -21.18 -32.31 0.56
CA GLU A 732 -20.47 -33.56 0.84
C GLU A 732 -20.97 -34.23 2.12
N ALA A 733 -21.21 -33.44 3.17
CA ALA A 733 -21.55 -33.93 4.51
C ALA A 733 -23.00 -34.43 4.62
N LEU A 734 -23.92 -33.84 3.85
CA LEU A 734 -25.34 -34.15 3.92
C LEU A 734 -25.76 -35.17 2.86
N SER A 735 -26.59 -36.13 3.27
CA SER A 735 -27.30 -37.02 2.34
C SER A 735 -28.57 -36.41 1.74
N LYS A 736 -28.90 -35.17 2.13
CA LYS A 736 -30.10 -34.44 1.73
C LYS A 736 -29.89 -33.72 0.38
N PRO A 737 -30.95 -33.50 -0.40
CA PRO A 737 -30.89 -32.61 -1.54
C PRO A 737 -30.49 -31.19 -1.09
N ILE A 738 -29.51 -30.62 -1.79
CA ILE A 738 -28.97 -29.29 -1.52
C ILE A 738 -28.98 -28.44 -2.79
N PHE A 739 -29.51 -27.23 -2.67
CA PHE A 739 -29.37 -26.17 -3.67
C PHE A 739 -28.28 -25.21 -3.21
N VAL A 740 -27.25 -25.08 -4.03
CA VAL A 740 -26.16 -24.13 -3.82
C VAL A 740 -26.35 -22.95 -4.77
N HIS A 741 -26.68 -21.80 -4.22
CA HIS A 741 -26.69 -20.51 -4.91
C HIS A 741 -25.40 -19.77 -4.59
N ALA A 742 -24.31 -20.16 -5.25
CA ALA A 742 -22.97 -19.69 -4.92
C ALA A 742 -22.88 -18.18 -5.08
N SER A 743 -22.71 -17.45 -3.97
CA SER A 743 -22.58 -16.00 -3.95
C SER A 743 -21.26 -15.52 -3.37
N SER A 744 -20.21 -16.32 -3.56
CA SER A 744 -18.82 -15.94 -3.31
C SER A 744 -17.95 -16.65 -4.33
N THR A 745 -16.73 -16.17 -4.57
CA THR A 745 -15.76 -16.95 -5.35
C THR A 745 -15.49 -18.30 -4.68
N LEU A 746 -15.14 -19.33 -5.46
CA LEU A 746 -14.87 -20.68 -4.93
C LEU A 746 -13.83 -20.66 -3.79
N LEU A 747 -12.81 -19.82 -3.91
CA LEU A 747 -11.68 -19.80 -2.98
C LEU A 747 -11.89 -18.86 -1.78
N TYR A 748 -13.05 -18.24 -1.63
CA TYR A 748 -13.33 -17.43 -0.46
C TYR A 748 -13.44 -18.33 0.79
N GLY A 749 -12.68 -18.00 1.83
CA GLY A 749 -12.53 -18.85 3.02
C GLY A 749 -11.36 -19.84 2.96
N VAL A 750 -10.70 -19.98 1.79
CA VAL A 750 -9.47 -20.80 1.66
C VAL A 750 -8.27 -19.97 2.11
N HIS A 751 -7.62 -20.42 3.17
CA HIS A 751 -6.42 -19.74 3.68
C HIS A 751 -5.25 -19.85 2.70
N CYS A 752 -4.50 -18.75 2.53
CA CYS A 752 -3.38 -18.69 1.61
C CYS A 752 -2.05 -18.40 2.30
N GLN A 753 -1.35 -19.44 2.74
CA GLN A 753 -0.03 -19.34 3.41
C GLN A 753 1.06 -18.83 2.46
N ASP A 754 1.06 -19.30 1.20
CA ASP A 754 2.11 -19.04 0.22
C ASP A 754 1.63 -18.23 -1.00
N CYS A 755 0.52 -17.50 -0.87
CA CYS A 755 0.09 -16.61 -1.96
C CYS A 755 1.22 -15.63 -2.26
N ASN A 756 1.62 -15.57 -3.53
CA ASN A 756 2.69 -14.69 -3.96
C ASN A 756 2.24 -13.22 -3.82
N ARG A 757 2.38 -12.65 -2.62
CA ARG A 757 2.18 -11.22 -2.35
C ARG A 757 3.30 -10.36 -2.97
N ALA A 758 4.22 -10.95 -3.76
CA ALA A 758 5.36 -10.25 -4.34
C ALA A 758 4.96 -9.05 -5.22
N ALA A 759 3.73 -8.99 -5.74
CA ALA A 759 3.13 -7.77 -6.23
C ALA A 759 2.50 -7.00 -5.07
N TRP A 760 3.33 -6.32 -4.28
CA TRP A 760 2.96 -5.45 -3.14
C TRP A 760 1.97 -4.32 -3.51
N TYR A 761 1.67 -4.14 -4.80
CA TYR A 761 0.76 -3.15 -5.36
C TYR A 761 -0.63 -3.71 -5.72
N THR A 762 -0.93 -4.98 -5.42
CA THR A 762 -2.26 -5.57 -5.68
C THR A 762 -2.82 -6.26 -4.45
N ASN A 763 -4.12 -6.08 -4.18
CA ASN A 763 -4.84 -6.88 -3.18
C ASN A 763 -5.27 -8.26 -3.73
N LEU A 764 -4.83 -8.63 -4.93
CA LEU A 764 -5.15 -9.91 -5.57
C LEU A 764 -4.35 -11.05 -4.92
N ARG A 765 -5.06 -12.09 -4.51
CA ARG A 765 -4.55 -13.33 -3.93
C ARG A 765 -4.43 -14.36 -5.04
N HIS A 766 -3.19 -14.76 -5.34
CA HIS A 766 -2.90 -15.76 -6.35
C HIS A 766 -2.53 -17.11 -5.70
N PHE A 767 -3.43 -18.10 -5.81
CA PHE A 767 -3.26 -19.44 -5.24
C PHE A 767 -2.40 -20.39 -6.11
N GLY A 768 -1.44 -19.84 -6.87
CA GLY A 768 -0.82 -20.50 -8.03
C GLY A 768 -0.34 -21.94 -7.82
N SER A 769 0.20 -22.27 -6.63
CA SER A 769 0.67 -23.62 -6.28
C SER A 769 0.18 -24.09 -4.91
N SER A 770 -0.89 -23.52 -4.36
CA SER A 770 -1.40 -23.91 -3.04
C SER A 770 -2.01 -25.33 -3.10
N PRO A 771 -1.45 -26.32 -2.39
CA PRO A 771 -2.00 -27.68 -2.38
C PRO A 771 -3.40 -27.73 -1.78
N LEU A 772 -3.68 -26.88 -0.79
CA LEU A 772 -5.00 -26.75 -0.17
C LEU A 772 -6.05 -26.31 -1.20
N ALA A 773 -5.75 -25.26 -1.96
CA ALA A 773 -6.66 -24.74 -2.98
C ALA A 773 -6.90 -25.77 -4.09
N GLN A 774 -5.84 -26.45 -4.56
CA GLN A 774 -5.98 -27.51 -5.57
C GLN A 774 -6.89 -28.64 -5.09
N ARG A 775 -6.67 -29.18 -3.88
CA ARG A 775 -7.50 -30.25 -3.31
C ARG A 775 -8.95 -29.82 -3.14
N TYR A 776 -9.19 -28.58 -2.71
CA TYR A 776 -10.55 -28.03 -2.60
C TYR A 776 -11.23 -27.88 -3.97
N LEU A 777 -10.52 -27.40 -5.00
CA LEU A 777 -11.05 -27.26 -6.36
C LEU A 777 -11.33 -28.62 -7.01
N GLU A 778 -10.49 -29.64 -6.75
CA GLU A 778 -10.72 -31.03 -7.16
C GLU A 778 -11.97 -31.63 -6.51
N LEU A 779 -12.14 -31.43 -5.20
CA LEU A 779 -13.35 -31.83 -4.47
C LEU A 779 -14.59 -31.16 -5.08
N THR A 780 -14.53 -29.84 -5.32
CA THR A 780 -15.61 -29.07 -5.94
C THR A 780 -15.96 -29.63 -7.32
N ARG A 781 -14.96 -29.89 -8.17
CA ARG A 781 -15.15 -30.52 -9.49
C ARG A 781 -15.85 -31.87 -9.36
N ASN A 782 -15.40 -32.72 -8.45
CA ASN A 782 -15.96 -34.06 -8.26
C ASN A 782 -17.42 -34.02 -7.81
N LEU A 783 -17.78 -33.10 -6.91
CA LEU A 783 -19.16 -32.93 -6.47
C LEU A 783 -20.06 -32.41 -7.59
N LEU A 784 -19.61 -31.40 -8.35
CA LEU A 784 -20.39 -30.86 -9.47
C LEU A 784 -20.63 -31.88 -10.58
N LEU A 785 -19.68 -32.80 -10.82
CA LEU A 785 -19.81 -33.82 -11.86
C LEU A 785 -20.59 -35.07 -11.40
N ASN A 786 -20.47 -35.45 -10.13
CA ASN A 786 -20.90 -36.78 -9.68
C ASN A 786 -22.00 -36.76 -8.62
N SER A 787 -22.26 -35.64 -7.94
CA SER A 787 -23.29 -35.59 -6.90
C SER A 787 -24.67 -35.43 -7.49
N ARG A 788 -25.57 -36.38 -7.21
CA ARG A 788 -26.98 -36.33 -7.62
C ARG A 788 -27.84 -35.46 -6.69
N ASN A 789 -27.35 -35.22 -5.49
CA ASN A 789 -28.08 -34.45 -4.47
C ASN A 789 -27.74 -32.95 -4.53
N LEU A 790 -26.81 -32.54 -5.40
CA LEU A 790 -26.35 -31.16 -5.51
C LEU A 790 -26.95 -30.51 -6.77
N ILE A 791 -27.67 -29.41 -6.57
CA ILE A 791 -28.01 -28.46 -7.62
C ILE A 791 -27.16 -27.22 -7.38
N PHE A 792 -26.26 -26.90 -8.30
CA PHE A 792 -25.37 -25.75 -8.19
C PHE A 792 -25.74 -24.68 -9.20
N MET A 793 -25.84 -23.44 -8.73
CA MET A 793 -26.11 -22.25 -9.54
C MET A 793 -25.20 -21.11 -9.06
N ALA A 794 -24.51 -20.47 -9.99
CA ALA A 794 -23.67 -19.33 -9.68
C ALA A 794 -24.49 -18.03 -9.64
N GLU A 795 -24.15 -17.14 -8.73
CA GLU A 795 -24.72 -15.80 -8.67
C GLU A 795 -24.05 -14.89 -9.72
N GLY A 796 -24.64 -14.85 -10.91
CA GLY A 796 -24.16 -14.06 -12.03
C GLY A 796 -23.15 -14.78 -12.93
N ARG A 797 -23.02 -14.24 -14.15
CA ARG A 797 -22.19 -14.84 -15.20
C ARG A 797 -20.70 -14.87 -14.85
N PHE A 798 -20.19 -13.83 -14.18
CA PHE A 798 -18.77 -13.78 -13.82
C PHE A 798 -18.37 -15.01 -12.98
N LEU A 799 -19.17 -15.33 -11.96
CA LEU A 799 -18.87 -16.45 -11.08
C LEU A 799 -19.03 -17.79 -11.79
N ALA A 800 -20.03 -17.96 -12.66
CA ALA A 800 -20.12 -19.17 -13.49
C ALA A 800 -18.88 -19.38 -14.37
N GLU A 801 -18.38 -18.31 -14.97
CA GLU A 801 -17.16 -18.39 -15.78
C GLU A 801 -15.90 -18.63 -14.93
N GLN A 802 -15.85 -18.07 -13.71
CA GLN A 802 -14.78 -18.37 -12.76
C GLN A 802 -14.80 -19.85 -12.37
N VAL A 803 -15.97 -20.41 -12.07
CA VAL A 803 -16.15 -21.85 -11.79
C VAL A 803 -15.68 -22.68 -12.99
N ARG A 804 -16.15 -22.35 -14.21
CA ARG A 804 -15.69 -22.99 -15.45
C ARG A 804 -14.17 -22.94 -15.58
N HIS A 805 -13.55 -21.80 -15.31
CA HIS A 805 -12.11 -21.62 -15.43
C HIS A 805 -11.32 -22.41 -14.37
N GLN A 806 -11.76 -22.38 -13.11
CA GLN A 806 -11.03 -22.98 -11.98
C GLN A 806 -11.22 -24.49 -11.90
N VAL A 807 -12.44 -24.99 -12.10
CA VAL A 807 -12.76 -26.42 -11.95
C VAL A 807 -13.10 -27.14 -13.25
N GLY A 808 -13.26 -26.44 -14.37
CA GLY A 808 -13.55 -27.05 -15.68
C GLY A 808 -14.99 -27.53 -15.85
N VAL A 809 -15.94 -26.99 -15.08
CA VAL A 809 -17.37 -27.37 -15.13
C VAL A 809 -18.21 -26.14 -15.47
N GLU A 810 -19.08 -26.26 -16.47
CA GLU A 810 -20.08 -25.23 -16.77
C GLU A 810 -21.25 -25.35 -15.81
N VAL A 811 -21.63 -24.24 -15.19
CA VAL A 811 -22.75 -24.17 -14.24
C VAL A 811 -23.76 -23.12 -14.68
N PRO A 812 -25.07 -23.32 -14.43
CA PRO A 812 -26.06 -22.28 -14.67
C PRO A 812 -25.81 -21.08 -13.75
N TRP A 813 -26.32 -19.92 -14.13
CA TRP A 813 -26.26 -18.74 -13.29
C TRP A 813 -27.54 -17.94 -13.32
N VAL A 814 -27.80 -17.23 -12.22
CA VAL A 814 -28.87 -16.25 -12.07
C VAL A 814 -28.28 -15.03 -11.35
N PRO A 815 -28.60 -13.79 -11.73
CA PRO A 815 -28.21 -12.65 -10.91
C PRO A 815 -28.95 -12.67 -9.57
N PRO A 816 -28.46 -11.95 -8.55
CA PRO A 816 -29.26 -11.68 -7.35
C PRO A 816 -30.62 -11.08 -7.75
N LEU A 817 -31.70 -11.56 -7.14
CA LEU A 817 -33.05 -11.12 -7.45
C LEU A 817 -33.62 -10.17 -6.39
N ALA A 818 -33.01 -10.16 -5.19
CA ALA A 818 -33.46 -9.39 -4.03
C ALA A 818 -34.97 -9.57 -3.77
N LEU A 819 -35.46 -10.81 -3.80
CA LEU A 819 -36.90 -11.14 -3.70
C LEU A 819 -37.52 -10.72 -2.37
N TYR A 820 -36.70 -10.50 -1.35
CA TYR A 820 -37.10 -10.00 -0.04
C TYR A 820 -37.33 -8.48 -0.01
N THR A 821 -36.94 -7.79 -1.07
CA THR A 821 -37.13 -6.34 -1.19
C THR A 821 -38.43 -6.05 -1.95
N PRO A 822 -39.31 -5.18 -1.43
CA PRO A 822 -40.55 -4.82 -2.14
C PRO A 822 -40.24 -4.15 -3.48
N ALA A 823 -40.88 -4.63 -4.54
CA ALA A 823 -40.69 -4.09 -5.88
C ALA A 823 -41.25 -2.67 -5.98
N GLY A 824 -40.46 -1.73 -6.52
CA GLY A 824 -40.93 -0.37 -6.80
C GLY A 824 -41.36 0.40 -5.54
N SER A 825 -40.75 0.12 -4.39
CA SER A 825 -41.01 0.84 -3.14
C SER A 825 -40.38 2.23 -3.07
N TRP A 826 -39.54 2.61 -4.03
CA TRP A 826 -38.95 3.94 -4.11
C TRP A 826 -40.03 5.01 -4.18
N HIS A 827 -39.95 5.96 -3.26
CA HIS A 827 -40.86 7.11 -3.19
C HIS A 827 -40.13 8.45 -3.19
N GLY A 828 -38.80 8.43 -3.20
CA GLY A 828 -37.96 9.62 -3.21
C GLY A 828 -38.12 10.51 -1.97
N GLY A 829 -37.35 11.60 -1.95
CA GLY A 829 -37.43 12.60 -0.90
C GLY A 829 -38.66 13.48 -1.09
N GLN A 830 -39.43 13.73 -0.02
CA GLN A 830 -40.55 14.70 -0.02
C GLN A 830 -40.09 16.15 0.21
N ALA A 831 -38.78 16.41 0.30
CA ALA A 831 -38.21 17.64 0.83
C ALA A 831 -37.88 18.70 -0.24
N ALA A 832 -37.63 19.93 0.24
CA ALA A 832 -37.15 21.05 -0.57
C ALA A 832 -35.70 20.87 -1.09
N SER A 833 -34.92 19.99 -0.47
CA SER A 833 -33.58 19.58 -0.92
C SER A 833 -33.62 18.18 -1.51
N ARG A 834 -32.84 17.96 -2.58
CA ARG A 834 -32.60 16.64 -3.16
C ARG A 834 -31.59 15.91 -2.30
N ARG A 835 -31.81 14.63 -2.02
CA ARG A 835 -30.95 13.82 -1.14
C ARG A 835 -30.44 12.59 -1.88
N ALA A 836 -29.13 12.46 -1.99
CA ALA A 836 -28.49 11.26 -2.50
C ALA A 836 -27.78 10.50 -1.36
N VAL A 837 -27.93 9.19 -1.31
CA VAL A 837 -27.21 8.34 -0.34
C VAL A 837 -26.02 7.66 -1.00
N VAL A 838 -24.83 7.82 -0.44
CA VAL A 838 -23.65 7.03 -0.82
C VAL A 838 -23.70 5.73 -0.04
N LEU A 839 -23.99 4.64 -0.77
CA LEU A 839 -24.13 3.30 -0.23
C LEU A 839 -22.77 2.79 0.27
N ARG A 840 -22.84 1.84 1.19
CA ARG A 840 -21.66 1.34 1.93
C ARG A 840 -20.63 0.76 0.98
N SER A 841 -19.41 1.27 1.09
CA SER A 841 -18.27 0.78 0.32
C SER A 841 -17.05 0.52 1.22
N ARG A 842 -16.40 -0.65 1.13
CA ARG A 842 -15.06 -0.87 1.70
C ARG A 842 -14.05 0.11 1.10
N PHE A 843 -14.27 0.54 -0.15
CA PHE A 843 -13.49 1.62 -0.75
C PHE A 843 -13.48 2.86 0.13
N PHE A 844 -14.63 3.26 0.69
CA PHE A 844 -14.73 4.47 1.53
C PHE A 844 -13.97 4.38 2.86
N VAL A 845 -13.57 3.18 3.29
CA VAL A 845 -12.70 2.96 4.47
C VAL A 845 -11.21 3.06 4.11
N SER A 846 -10.85 3.00 2.83
CA SER A 846 -9.48 3.27 2.41
C SER A 846 -9.18 4.77 2.46
N LEU A 847 -7.90 5.12 2.51
CA LEU A 847 -7.47 6.52 2.40
C LEU A 847 -8.04 7.16 1.13
N MET A 848 -8.04 6.45 -0.01
CA MET A 848 -8.57 6.96 -1.27
C MET A 848 -10.06 7.22 -1.21
N GLY A 849 -10.80 6.33 -0.56
CA GLY A 849 -12.22 6.54 -0.32
C GLY A 849 -12.49 7.72 0.60
N GLU A 850 -11.69 7.94 1.63
CA GLU A 850 -11.76 9.13 2.47
C GLU A 850 -11.52 10.41 1.67
N LEU A 851 -10.47 10.45 0.83
CA LEU A 851 -10.21 11.58 -0.06
C LEU A 851 -11.38 11.83 -1.03
N LEU A 852 -11.97 10.76 -1.59
CA LEU A 852 -13.14 10.88 -2.45
C LEU A 852 -14.37 11.41 -1.69
N ARG A 853 -14.59 10.96 -0.44
CA ARG A 853 -15.68 11.49 0.41
C ARG A 853 -15.52 12.98 0.63
N SER A 854 -14.32 13.42 1.00
CA SER A 854 -14.00 14.84 1.21
C SER A 854 -14.23 15.64 -0.08
N LEU A 855 -13.74 15.15 -1.21
CA LEU A 855 -13.96 15.80 -2.50
C LEU A 855 -15.44 15.89 -2.88
N LEU A 856 -16.21 14.82 -2.70
CA LEU A 856 -17.64 14.80 -2.99
C LEU A 856 -18.41 15.81 -2.11
N ARG A 857 -18.07 15.90 -0.81
CA ARG A 857 -18.64 16.90 0.09
C ARG A 857 -18.33 18.32 -0.37
N GLU A 858 -17.08 18.55 -0.80
CA GLU A 858 -16.67 19.84 -1.32
C GLU A 858 -17.45 20.20 -2.60
N ILE A 859 -17.52 19.31 -3.59
CA ILE A 859 -18.29 19.52 -4.83
C ILE A 859 -19.76 19.82 -4.52
N VAL A 860 -20.38 19.08 -3.61
CA VAL A 860 -21.77 19.29 -3.20
C VAL A 860 -21.95 20.66 -2.55
N SER A 861 -21.05 21.03 -1.63
CA SER A 861 -21.07 22.35 -0.98
C SER A 861 -21.00 23.50 -1.99
N ILE A 862 -20.07 23.42 -2.94
CA ILE A 862 -19.83 24.46 -3.94
C ILE A 862 -21.06 24.67 -4.83
N ASN A 863 -21.75 23.58 -5.15
CA ASN A 863 -22.90 23.60 -6.06
C ASN A 863 -24.24 23.80 -5.32
N PHE A 864 -24.28 23.72 -3.98
CA PHE A 864 -25.49 23.83 -3.17
C PHE A 864 -26.38 25.05 -3.50
N PRO A 865 -25.84 26.26 -3.74
CA PRO A 865 -26.67 27.44 -4.06
C PRO A 865 -27.48 27.28 -5.34
N ASN A 866 -26.97 26.53 -6.32
CA ASN A 866 -27.63 26.30 -7.61
C ASN A 866 -28.42 24.97 -7.63
N TYR A 867 -27.93 23.99 -6.86
CA TYR A 867 -28.46 22.64 -6.79
C TYR A 867 -28.48 22.23 -5.32
N PRO A 868 -29.60 22.43 -4.58
CA PRO A 868 -29.71 22.11 -3.17
C PRO A 868 -29.72 20.58 -2.96
N LEU A 869 -28.53 19.99 -3.08
CA LEU A 869 -28.24 18.57 -2.98
C LEU A 869 -27.58 18.28 -1.64
N GLU A 870 -28.09 17.29 -0.94
CA GLU A 870 -27.48 16.71 0.25
C GLU A 870 -26.93 15.33 -0.12
N VAL A 871 -25.68 15.04 0.26
CA VAL A 871 -25.09 13.72 0.08
C VAL A 871 -24.83 13.09 1.42
N VAL A 872 -25.54 12.00 1.71
CA VAL A 872 -25.45 11.25 2.96
C VAL A 872 -24.55 10.04 2.74
N PHE A 873 -23.43 9.96 3.44
CA PHE A 873 -22.53 8.81 3.37
C PHE A 873 -22.92 7.78 4.43
N LEU A 874 -23.09 6.52 4.04
CA LEU A 874 -23.29 5.44 4.99
C LEU A 874 -21.96 4.84 5.44
N GLY A 875 -21.72 4.83 6.75
CA GLY A 875 -20.52 4.24 7.37
C GLY A 875 -19.42 5.27 7.62
N MET A 876 -19.75 6.44 8.13
CA MET A 876 -18.76 7.42 8.60
C MET A 876 -17.87 6.85 9.74
N ASP A 877 -16.65 7.38 9.83
CA ASP A 877 -15.75 7.25 10.99
C ASP A 877 -15.24 5.84 11.36
N ASN A 878 -15.01 4.98 10.37
CA ASN A 878 -14.60 3.58 10.57
C ASN A 878 -15.59 2.74 11.41
N GLN A 879 -16.78 3.28 11.69
CA GLN A 879 -17.84 2.62 12.42
C GLN A 879 -19.01 2.37 11.47
N PHE A 880 -19.02 1.18 10.89
CA PHE A 880 -20.12 0.68 10.06
C PHE A 880 -21.49 0.60 10.80
N ASP A 881 -21.52 0.91 12.10
CA ASP A 881 -22.65 0.66 13.00
C ASP A 881 -23.62 1.79 13.18
N GLU A 882 -23.18 3.04 13.16
CA GLU A 882 -24.07 4.14 13.57
C GLU A 882 -25.05 4.56 12.45
N GLN A 883 -24.77 4.20 11.20
CA GLN A 883 -25.53 4.66 10.03
C GLN A 883 -26.12 3.50 9.23
N TRP A 884 -26.90 2.64 9.88
CA TRP A 884 -27.76 1.69 9.15
C TRP A 884 -29.06 2.37 8.74
N LEU A 885 -29.46 2.13 7.49
CA LEU A 885 -30.76 2.53 6.97
C LEU A 885 -31.56 1.27 6.65
N SER A 886 -32.81 1.24 7.08
CA SER A 886 -33.77 0.22 6.63
C SER A 886 -34.04 0.35 5.13
N LEU A 887 -34.61 -0.68 4.52
CA LEU A 887 -35.00 -0.62 3.09
C LEU A 887 -36.00 0.52 2.84
N GLN A 888 -36.90 0.77 3.80
CA GLN A 888 -37.84 1.88 3.74
C GLN A 888 -37.13 3.25 3.82
N GLN A 889 -36.12 3.39 4.68
CA GLN A 889 -35.34 4.63 4.76
C GLN A 889 -34.52 4.85 3.49
N LEU A 890 -33.93 3.81 2.90
CA LEU A 890 -33.24 3.89 1.62
C LEU A 890 -34.17 4.35 0.49
N ALA A 891 -35.40 3.83 0.45
CA ALA A 891 -36.41 4.21 -0.54
C ALA A 891 -36.83 5.71 -0.48
N SER A 892 -36.49 6.41 0.61
CA SER A 892 -36.74 7.84 0.80
C SER A 892 -35.70 8.78 0.18
N PHE A 893 -34.60 8.25 -0.35
CA PHE A 893 -33.60 9.05 -1.04
C PHE A 893 -33.98 9.26 -2.52
N ASP A 894 -33.65 10.43 -3.07
CA ASP A 894 -33.89 10.74 -4.50
C ASP A 894 -33.00 9.91 -5.42
N ALA A 895 -31.80 9.55 -4.95
CA ALA A 895 -30.86 8.72 -5.67
C ALA A 895 -29.93 7.99 -4.69
N ALA A 896 -29.27 6.95 -5.16
CA ALA A 896 -28.20 6.28 -4.43
C ALA A 896 -26.93 6.16 -5.27
N ILE A 897 -25.80 6.52 -4.68
CA ILE A 897 -24.46 6.39 -5.25
C ILE A 897 -23.89 5.06 -4.78
N LEU A 898 -23.71 4.12 -5.70
CA LEU A 898 -23.17 2.81 -5.41
C LEU A 898 -21.71 2.74 -5.86
N TRP A 899 -20.82 2.50 -4.90
CA TRP A 899 -19.43 2.14 -5.20
C TRP A 899 -19.24 0.64 -4.93
N PRO A 900 -19.22 -0.21 -5.97
CA PRO A 900 -19.47 -1.63 -5.80
C PRO A 900 -18.28 -2.36 -5.20
N ASN A 901 -18.45 -2.84 -3.96
CA ASN A 901 -17.42 -3.54 -3.16
C ASN A 901 -17.03 -4.91 -3.66
N ASP A 902 -17.91 -5.52 -4.44
CA ASP A 902 -17.85 -6.94 -4.71
C ASP A 902 -18.67 -7.31 -5.95
N LEU A 903 -18.35 -8.48 -6.50
CA LEU A 903 -18.94 -9.17 -7.63
C LEU A 903 -20.45 -9.37 -7.50
N HIS A 904 -20.94 -9.60 -6.29
CA HIS A 904 -22.34 -9.95 -6.05
C HIS A 904 -23.27 -8.74 -6.11
N GLN A 905 -22.74 -7.51 -5.94
CA GLN A 905 -23.47 -6.25 -5.98
C GLN A 905 -24.89 -6.31 -5.36
N ARG A 906 -25.12 -7.05 -4.26
CA ARG A 906 -26.49 -7.26 -3.75
C ARG A 906 -27.22 -5.95 -3.49
N THR A 907 -26.50 -4.97 -2.95
CA THR A 907 -27.02 -3.62 -2.74
C THR A 907 -27.45 -2.93 -4.05
N PHE A 908 -26.79 -3.22 -5.19
CA PHE A 908 -27.29 -2.80 -6.51
C PHE A 908 -28.66 -3.42 -6.78
N HIS A 909 -28.79 -4.73 -6.62
CA HIS A 909 -30.03 -5.45 -6.91
C HIS A 909 -31.16 -5.06 -5.97
N GLU A 910 -30.87 -4.82 -4.70
CA GLU A 910 -31.80 -4.27 -3.70
C GLU A 910 -32.31 -2.89 -4.16
N ALA A 911 -31.40 -1.94 -4.43
CA ALA A 911 -31.78 -0.60 -4.87
C ALA A 911 -32.51 -0.59 -6.22
N TYR A 912 -32.06 -1.43 -7.16
CA TYR A 912 -32.70 -1.63 -8.46
C TYR A 912 -34.11 -2.21 -8.31
N ARG A 913 -34.29 -3.19 -7.43
CA ARG A 913 -35.59 -3.80 -7.14
C ARG A 913 -36.56 -2.80 -6.53
N MET A 914 -36.07 -1.92 -5.65
CA MET A 914 -36.85 -0.80 -5.11
C MET A 914 -37.17 0.27 -6.16
N ALA A 915 -36.50 0.27 -7.31
CA ALA A 915 -36.54 1.31 -8.35
C ALA A 915 -35.91 2.65 -7.91
N ILE A 916 -34.91 2.62 -7.03
CA ILE A 916 -34.13 3.82 -6.66
C ILE A 916 -33.22 4.19 -7.84
N PRO A 917 -33.16 5.47 -8.26
CA PRO A 917 -32.18 5.94 -9.23
C PRO A 917 -30.75 5.69 -8.74
N LEU A 918 -29.96 4.94 -9.51
CA LEU A 918 -28.60 4.53 -9.15
C LEU A 918 -27.54 5.30 -9.95
N LEU A 919 -26.58 5.87 -9.22
CA LEU A 919 -25.36 6.45 -9.75
C LEU A 919 -24.22 5.47 -9.48
N VAL A 920 -23.67 4.88 -10.53
CA VAL A 920 -22.54 3.94 -10.47
C VAL A 920 -21.36 4.52 -11.25
N PRO A 921 -20.12 4.35 -10.75
CA PRO A 921 -18.94 4.71 -11.54
C PRO A 921 -18.91 3.94 -12.85
N ASP A 922 -18.35 4.57 -13.89
CA ASP A 922 -18.14 3.90 -15.17
C ASP A 922 -17.16 2.72 -15.05
N SER A 923 -17.11 1.89 -16.09
CA SER A 923 -16.26 0.70 -16.14
C SER A 923 -14.77 0.99 -15.91
N ALA A 924 -14.27 2.14 -16.37
CA ALA A 924 -12.85 2.48 -16.21
C ALA A 924 -12.56 2.90 -14.76
N CYS A 925 -13.47 3.66 -14.14
CA CYS A 925 -13.39 4.04 -12.75
C CYS A 925 -13.45 2.81 -11.83
N LEU A 926 -14.33 1.85 -12.11
CA LEU A 926 -14.39 0.59 -11.36
C LEU A 926 -13.12 -0.24 -11.50
N PHE A 927 -12.56 -0.33 -12.71
CA PHE A 927 -11.27 -0.98 -12.95
C PHE A 927 -10.16 -0.41 -12.07
N ARG A 928 -10.05 0.92 -12.05
CA ARG A 928 -9.07 1.63 -11.23
C ARG A 928 -9.31 1.42 -9.75
N ALA A 929 -10.57 1.52 -9.31
CA ALA A 929 -10.94 1.32 -7.93
C ALA A 929 -10.45 -0.04 -7.41
N GLN A 930 -10.47 -1.09 -8.26
CA GLN A 930 -9.95 -2.43 -7.90
C GLN A 930 -8.52 -2.43 -7.34
N ARG A 931 -7.69 -1.48 -7.74
CA ARG A 931 -6.30 -1.35 -7.28
C ARG A 931 -6.19 -0.61 -5.94
N MET A 932 -7.16 0.23 -5.60
CA MET A 932 -7.12 1.18 -4.47
C MET A 932 -7.67 0.64 -3.14
N SER A 933 -8.32 -0.52 -3.14
CA SER A 933 -8.95 -1.10 -1.96
C SER A 933 -8.86 -2.62 -1.99
N ASN A 934 -9.00 -3.26 -0.83
CA ASN A 934 -9.17 -4.71 -0.78
C ASN A 934 -10.65 -5.02 -1.04
N TRP A 935 -10.96 -5.50 -2.24
CA TRP A 935 -12.33 -5.71 -2.73
C TRP A 935 -12.96 -7.02 -2.25
N GLY A 936 -12.58 -7.48 -1.05
CA GLY A 936 -13.11 -8.71 -0.46
C GLY A 936 -13.06 -9.85 -1.46
N TYR A 937 -14.24 -10.29 -1.92
CA TYR A 937 -14.43 -11.45 -2.81
C TYR A 937 -13.93 -11.26 -4.25
N ALA A 938 -13.66 -10.04 -4.72
CA ALA A 938 -13.00 -9.85 -6.02
C ALA A 938 -11.48 -10.09 -5.98
N SER A 939 -10.91 -10.35 -4.79
CA SER A 939 -9.48 -10.51 -4.60
C SER A 939 -8.93 -11.91 -4.95
N TYR A 940 -9.72 -12.89 -5.39
CA TYR A 940 -9.25 -14.29 -5.50
C TYR A 940 -9.00 -14.71 -6.96
N GLY A 941 -7.73 -14.94 -7.29
CA GLY A 941 -7.28 -15.54 -8.56
C GLY A 941 -6.56 -16.88 -8.33
N ALA A 942 -6.74 -17.85 -9.22
CA ALA A 942 -6.01 -19.12 -9.18
C ALA A 942 -5.70 -19.64 -10.59
N SER A 943 -4.62 -20.41 -10.72
CA SER A 943 -4.34 -21.21 -11.90
C SER A 943 -5.37 -22.34 -12.04
N SER A 944 -5.75 -22.68 -13.27
CA SER A 944 -6.68 -23.78 -13.57
C SER A 944 -6.15 -25.12 -13.03
N VAL A 945 -7.02 -25.95 -12.46
CA VAL A 945 -6.67 -27.34 -12.10
C VAL A 945 -6.39 -28.14 -13.39
N GLY A 946 -5.14 -28.54 -13.58
CA GLY A 946 -4.76 -29.59 -14.55
C GLY A 946 -4.73 -29.24 -16.04
N LEU A 947 -4.78 -27.97 -16.45
CA LEU A 947 -4.65 -27.55 -17.86
C LEU A 947 -3.28 -26.92 -18.19
N ALA A 948 -2.23 -27.30 -17.46
CA ALA A 948 -0.86 -26.89 -17.74
C ALA A 948 -0.30 -27.63 -18.98
N ASP A 949 -0.91 -27.44 -20.16
CA ASP A 949 -0.41 -27.91 -21.45
C ASP A 949 0.81 -27.08 -21.95
N GLY A 950 1.57 -26.44 -21.05
CA GLY A 950 2.73 -25.61 -21.39
C GLY A 950 2.42 -24.40 -22.28
N LYS A 951 1.14 -24.12 -22.58
CA LYS A 951 0.76 -22.89 -23.29
C LYS A 951 0.80 -21.73 -22.31
N PRO A 952 1.50 -20.64 -22.62
CA PRO A 952 1.43 -19.43 -21.82
C PRO A 952 -0.05 -19.03 -21.70
N PRO A 953 -0.51 -18.56 -20.53
CA PRO A 953 -1.90 -18.16 -20.35
C PRO A 953 -2.21 -17.13 -21.43
N SER A 954 -3.00 -17.53 -22.43
CA SER A 954 -3.59 -16.59 -23.37
C SER A 954 -4.32 -15.55 -22.52
N ARG A 955 -4.05 -14.25 -22.78
CA ARG A 955 -4.68 -13.09 -22.11
C ARG A 955 -6.00 -13.47 -21.44
N HIS A 956 -6.07 -13.27 -20.12
CA HIS A 956 -7.29 -13.56 -19.33
C HIS A 956 -8.53 -13.16 -20.13
N PRO A 957 -9.42 -14.09 -20.50
CA PRO A 957 -10.49 -13.83 -21.47
C PRO A 957 -11.62 -12.97 -20.88
N PHE A 958 -11.49 -12.54 -19.64
CA PHE A 958 -12.54 -11.81 -18.95
C PHE A 958 -12.44 -10.32 -19.25
N PRO A 959 -13.39 -9.73 -20.01
CA PRO A 959 -13.70 -8.34 -19.76
C PRO A 959 -14.09 -8.24 -18.28
N PRO A 960 -13.64 -7.20 -17.56
CA PRO A 960 -13.93 -7.11 -16.14
C PRO A 960 -15.44 -7.19 -15.88
N TRP A 961 -15.81 -7.79 -14.76
CA TRP A 961 -17.17 -8.26 -14.44
C TRP A 961 -18.26 -7.18 -14.57
N TRP A 962 -17.94 -5.89 -14.34
CA TRP A 962 -18.87 -4.77 -14.56
C TRP A 962 -19.25 -4.54 -16.02
N ASN A 963 -18.45 -4.99 -16.98
CA ASN A 963 -18.82 -4.93 -18.41
C ASN A 963 -19.97 -5.88 -18.75
N LEU A 964 -20.30 -6.85 -17.88
CA LEU A 964 -21.48 -7.70 -18.03
C LEU A 964 -22.75 -6.98 -17.56
N CYS A 965 -22.68 -6.14 -16.52
CA CYS A 965 -23.80 -5.30 -16.06
C CYS A 965 -24.26 -4.32 -17.14
N HIS A 966 -23.32 -3.70 -17.88
CA HIS A 966 -23.62 -2.85 -19.04
C HIS A 966 -24.31 -3.57 -20.21
N ARG A 967 -24.20 -4.89 -20.31
CA ARG A 967 -24.71 -5.66 -21.46
C ARG A 967 -26.14 -6.17 -21.27
N GLY A 968 -26.65 -6.22 -20.04
CA GLY A 968 -27.99 -6.73 -19.71
C GLY A 968 -28.99 -5.69 -19.20
N ALA A 969 -28.51 -4.56 -18.67
CA ALA A 969 -29.34 -3.44 -18.27
C ALA A 969 -29.03 -2.26 -19.18
N THR A 970 -30.00 -1.87 -20.01
CA THR A 970 -30.00 -0.55 -20.63
C THR A 970 -30.05 0.45 -19.48
N PHE A 971 -28.89 0.92 -19.04
CA PHE A 971 -28.81 2.05 -18.13
C PHE A 971 -29.51 3.19 -18.85
N TYR A 972 -30.69 3.57 -18.35
CA TYR A 972 -31.13 4.94 -18.53
C TYR A 972 -30.11 5.77 -17.75
N ILE A 973 -29.04 6.15 -18.45
CA ILE A 973 -28.51 7.49 -18.27
C ILE A 973 -29.75 8.35 -18.45
N LEU A 974 -30.33 8.80 -17.35
CA LEU A 974 -31.17 9.98 -17.37
C LEU A 974 -30.25 11.04 -17.96
N ASN A 975 -30.30 11.19 -19.28
CA ASN A 975 -30.11 12.49 -19.90
C ASN A 975 -31.17 13.35 -19.26
N GLY A 976 -30.83 13.94 -18.11
CA GLY A 976 -31.57 15.01 -17.49
C GLY A 976 -31.46 16.19 -18.44
N THR A 977 -32.40 16.25 -19.38
CA THR A 977 -33.06 17.52 -19.73
C THR A 977 -33.93 17.95 -18.57
#